data_AF-A0AAE3C4B6-F1
#
_entry.id   AF-A0AAE3C4B6-F1
#
_cell.length_a   1.000
_cell.length_b   1.000
_cell.length_c   1.000
_cell.angle_alpha   90.00
_cell.angle_beta   90.00
_cell.angle_gamma   90.00
#
_symmetry.space_group_name_H-M   'P 1'
#
loop_
_entity.id
_entity.type
_entity.pdbx_description
1 polymer ?
#
loop_
_entity_poly.entity_id
_entity_poly.type
_entity_poly.pdbx_seq_one_letter_code
_entity_poly.pdbx_strand_id
1 'polypeptide(L)'
;MIREFYVFQRSGNPVFHKSYGEKRVDEALLSGFLAAVFSFAKEIGHGEIQSMVMKDTVFVYEVAGDLIFAVAVDIDDDENAARSFLSQAISLFSDFYKGREEQAIDFFGEILGPLIIEYNSRLMVKEVFCTPFLISDEEESEEVSLAVAFLMLEKMKGQRIGLLKRKSVYIRSVAKILWPFWIVPAEAGSCLIVDGLFREPITIKCFSPPDLKEEDLISSKSDPLKAIDKIARTLKEKGTYETFSIPGLVGYEYVQELTSFFSYARTSKVKDAAILSPIIGEAEVNGVKEKFLEVLKAVKENAEKLKIISEKVVETAETHIKSLEEEKLRIENEYLEKIEKLKQEISEEKRKAEKEKSQIRREIGEWACQMAGRDVENAKEGMISLSSFMTSVINFVSSSLKASEGEEDKLGLLEEFVSLLEKLKSEMKNVSEDIRRVEKAVRLVINEAQKKYQVAEQQIEKKILNMEKRVDDVKREMEVQLSSISRVKEKYREKLKGIYSYLEKHLKSHEADIATLTGSMTKTFNFEGACVIYLVAYIAELNENGNTQTMIIPPVNLTKKLEEKVKMDDVASRLMMSFLKKRFEEHLRERWFAEEVRRILDEMNLLKQRELEPKIYDGLNSLLQREFITKKEFSLMKMSMIELFREKPK
;
A
#
# COMPACT_ATOMS: atom_id res chain seq x y z
N MET A 1 41.77 11.81 35.16
CA MET A 1 40.46 11.66 35.83
C MET A 1 40.54 12.00 37.30
N ILE A 2 39.43 12.37 37.95
CA ILE A 2 39.30 12.36 39.42
C ILE A 2 39.40 10.93 39.93
N ARG A 3 40.45 10.67 40.70
CA ARG A 3 40.70 9.43 41.43
C ARG A 3 40.10 9.49 42.83
N GLU A 4 40.18 10.64 43.47
CA GLU A 4 39.76 10.81 44.87
C GLU A 4 39.21 12.21 45.09
N PHE A 5 38.20 12.31 45.94
CA PHE A 5 37.60 13.57 46.38
C PHE A 5 37.66 13.66 47.91
N TYR A 6 38.14 14.79 48.40
CA TYR A 6 38.35 15.04 49.83
C TYR A 6 37.68 16.34 50.26
N VAL A 7 37.10 16.29 51.46
CA VAL A 7 36.68 17.45 52.25
C VAL A 7 37.25 17.27 53.65
N PHE A 8 38.01 18.23 54.12
CA PHE A 8 38.60 18.19 55.46
C PHE A 8 38.66 19.57 56.08
N GLN A 9 38.67 19.63 57.40
CA GLN A 9 38.84 20.87 58.15
C GLN A 9 40.27 21.37 58.03
N ARG A 10 40.49 22.68 58.24
CA ARG A 10 41.84 23.26 58.33
C ARG A 10 42.75 22.62 59.39
N SER A 11 42.18 21.96 60.40
CA SER A 11 42.90 21.18 61.40
C SER A 11 43.48 19.86 60.86
N GLY A 12 43.07 19.43 59.66
CA GLY A 12 43.38 18.12 59.09
C GLY A 12 42.37 17.03 59.43
N ASN A 13 41.28 17.35 60.13
CA ASN A 13 40.22 16.37 60.39
C ASN A 13 39.43 16.09 59.10
N PRO A 14 39.33 14.83 58.64
CA PRO A 14 38.50 14.49 57.51
C PRO A 14 37.00 14.69 57.81
N VAL A 15 36.27 15.22 56.83
CA VAL A 15 34.81 15.43 56.89
C VAL A 15 34.11 14.52 55.89
N PHE A 16 34.66 14.41 54.69
CA PHE A 16 34.13 13.54 53.64
C PHE A 16 35.27 13.08 52.74
N HIS A 17 35.23 11.81 52.35
CA HIS A 17 36.13 11.28 51.36
C HIS A 17 35.42 10.23 50.52
N LYS A 18 35.73 10.25 49.22
CA LYS A 18 35.30 9.21 48.31
C LYS A 18 36.40 8.90 47.32
N SER A 19 36.81 7.63 47.30
CA SER A 19 37.79 7.11 46.36
C SER A 19 37.07 6.45 45.18
N TYR A 20 37.55 6.77 43.99
CA TYR A 20 37.08 6.27 42.69
C TYR A 20 38.20 5.49 41.95
N GLY A 21 39.41 5.47 42.50
CA GLY A 21 40.55 4.69 42.00
C GLY A 21 40.72 3.34 42.70
N GLU A 22 41.57 2.48 42.13
CA GLU A 22 41.86 1.15 42.69
C GLU A 22 42.71 1.18 43.96
N LYS A 23 43.48 2.25 44.17
CA LYS A 23 44.35 2.42 45.33
C LYS A 23 43.62 3.20 46.42
N ARG A 24 43.55 2.62 47.61
CA ARG A 24 43.04 3.31 48.81
C ARG A 24 44.21 3.91 49.58
N VAL A 25 44.21 5.22 49.71
CA VAL A 25 45.08 5.94 50.66
C VAL A 25 44.33 6.10 51.98
N ASP A 26 45.06 6.08 53.10
CA ASP A 26 44.49 6.39 54.40
C ASP A 26 44.05 7.86 54.42
N GLU A 27 42.74 8.07 54.56
CA GLU A 27 42.10 9.39 54.53
C GLU A 27 42.62 10.33 55.62
N ALA A 28 42.82 9.83 56.84
CA ALA A 28 43.28 10.65 57.96
C ALA A 28 44.75 11.05 57.78
N LEU A 29 45.57 10.13 57.25
CA LEU A 29 46.96 10.43 56.94
C LEU A 29 47.08 11.49 55.84
N LEU A 30 46.31 11.35 54.76
CA LEU A 30 46.39 12.28 53.64
C LEU A 30 45.79 13.64 54.00
N SER A 31 44.61 13.69 54.61
CA SER A 31 44.00 14.96 55.06
C SER A 31 44.90 15.70 56.06
N GLY A 32 45.53 15.00 57.00
CA GLY A 32 46.50 15.57 57.94
C GLY A 32 47.75 16.11 57.23
N PHE A 33 48.30 15.36 56.28
CA PHE A 33 49.42 15.83 55.45
C PHE A 33 49.04 17.09 54.66
N LEU A 34 47.92 17.06 53.95
CA LEU A 34 47.45 18.17 53.11
C LEU A 34 47.17 19.44 53.93
N ALA A 35 46.55 19.31 55.11
CA ALA A 35 46.33 20.43 56.02
C ALA A 35 47.64 21.03 56.55
N ALA A 36 48.65 20.19 56.83
CA ALA A 36 49.97 20.66 57.24
C ALA A 36 50.66 21.46 56.12
N VAL A 37 50.59 20.99 54.87
CA VAL A 37 51.14 21.74 53.72
C VAL A 37 50.42 23.08 53.56
N PHE A 38 49.08 23.10 53.68
CA PHE A 38 48.30 24.35 53.64
C PHE A 38 48.70 25.34 54.73
N SER A 39 48.88 24.86 55.97
CA SER A 39 49.30 25.69 57.10
C SER A 39 50.70 26.26 56.87
N PHE A 40 51.62 25.44 56.37
CA PHE A 40 52.98 25.84 56.06
C PHE A 40 53.06 26.91 54.95
N ALA A 41 52.32 26.72 53.85
CA ALA A 41 52.28 27.71 52.76
C ALA A 41 51.73 29.06 53.23
N LYS A 42 50.75 29.05 54.14
CA LYS A 42 50.21 30.26 54.76
C LYS A 42 51.25 30.97 55.63
N GLU A 43 52.02 30.23 56.45
CA GLU A 43 53.06 30.80 57.31
C GLU A 43 54.24 31.42 56.52
N ILE A 44 54.57 30.85 55.37
CA ILE A 44 55.64 31.35 54.50
C ILE A 44 55.23 32.62 53.73
N GLY A 45 53.95 33.01 53.76
CA GLY A 45 53.48 34.29 53.23
C GLY A 45 53.36 34.35 51.70
N HIS A 46 53.31 33.21 51.02
CA HIS A 46 53.24 33.13 49.55
C HIS A 46 51.85 32.80 48.97
N GLY A 47 50.78 32.98 49.76
CA GLY A 47 49.39 32.82 49.30
C GLY A 47 48.81 31.42 49.54
N GLU A 48 47.64 31.16 48.97
CA GLU A 48 46.94 29.88 49.10
C GLU A 48 47.47 28.86 48.07
N ILE A 49 47.63 27.59 48.48
CA ILE A 49 48.01 26.51 47.57
C ILE A 49 46.84 26.24 46.62
N GLN A 50 47.08 26.44 45.33
CA GLN A 50 46.08 26.21 44.29
C GLN A 50 46.09 24.77 43.78
N SER A 51 47.29 24.19 43.63
CA SER A 51 47.48 22.80 43.22
C SER A 51 48.81 22.25 43.75
N MET A 52 48.92 20.92 43.81
CA MET A 52 50.13 20.20 44.18
C MET A 52 50.35 19.07 43.18
N VAL A 53 51.44 19.15 42.43
CA VAL A 53 51.81 18.16 41.43
C VAL A 53 52.66 17.06 42.06
N MET A 54 52.18 15.83 42.00
CA MET A 54 52.93 14.60 42.29
C MET A 54 53.33 13.90 40.99
N LYS A 55 54.01 12.75 41.09
CA LYS A 55 54.56 12.04 39.91
C LYS A 55 53.50 11.66 38.86
N ASP A 56 52.34 11.19 39.30
CA ASP A 56 51.27 10.68 38.45
C ASP A 56 49.88 11.24 38.81
N THR A 57 49.85 12.25 39.68
CA THR A 57 48.60 12.81 40.22
C THR A 57 48.81 14.28 40.53
N VAL A 58 47.82 15.10 40.21
CA VAL A 58 47.76 16.50 40.62
C VAL A 58 46.61 16.64 41.61
N PHE A 59 46.90 17.19 42.78
CA PHE A 59 45.86 17.59 43.71
C PHE A 59 45.48 19.03 43.41
N VAL A 60 44.20 19.27 43.11
CA VAL A 60 43.65 20.62 42.96
C VAL A 60 42.86 20.94 44.21
N TYR A 61 43.00 22.17 44.70
CA TYR A 61 42.39 22.60 45.95
C TYR A 61 41.55 23.85 45.79
N GLU A 62 40.53 23.93 46.64
CA GLU A 62 39.75 25.14 46.84
C GLU A 62 39.25 25.21 48.29
N VAL A 63 39.29 26.40 48.88
CA VAL A 63 38.98 26.63 50.30
C VAL A 63 37.65 27.36 50.41
N ALA A 64 36.70 26.81 51.17
CA ALA A 64 35.40 27.42 51.43
C ALA A 64 35.13 27.45 52.94
N GLY A 65 35.31 28.62 53.55
CA GLY A 65 35.23 28.79 55.00
C GLY A 65 36.36 28.06 55.74
N ASP A 66 35.99 27.19 56.68
CA ASP A 66 36.93 26.37 57.46
C ASP A 66 37.19 24.98 56.86
N LEU A 67 36.61 24.70 55.69
CA LEU A 67 36.79 23.46 54.95
C LEU A 67 37.72 23.67 53.75
N ILE A 68 38.51 22.64 53.49
CA ILE A 68 39.37 22.50 52.33
C ILE A 68 38.80 21.35 51.49
N PHE A 69 38.54 21.65 50.22
CA PHE A 69 38.12 20.67 49.24
C PHE A 69 39.31 20.36 48.34
N ALA A 70 39.54 19.07 48.10
CA ALA A 70 40.60 18.63 47.21
C ALA A 70 40.12 17.53 46.28
N VAL A 71 40.57 17.57 45.03
CA VAL A 71 40.45 16.46 44.10
C VAL A 71 41.83 16.00 43.67
N ALA A 72 42.03 14.68 43.67
CA ALA A 72 43.19 14.05 43.06
C ALA A 72 42.85 13.72 41.61
N VAL A 73 43.50 14.38 40.65
CA VAL A 73 43.33 14.12 39.21
C VAL A 73 44.59 13.52 38.59
N ASP A 74 44.47 12.84 37.44
CA ASP A 74 45.63 12.38 36.67
C ASP A 74 46.50 13.57 36.22
N ILE A 75 47.80 13.35 36.04
CA ILE A 75 48.74 14.42 35.65
C ILE A 75 48.44 15.04 34.28
N ASP A 76 47.75 14.30 33.41
CA ASP A 76 47.39 14.74 32.06
C ASP A 76 46.03 15.48 32.02
N ASP A 77 45.32 15.59 33.15
CA ASP A 77 44.04 16.31 33.22
C ASP A 77 44.23 17.83 33.24
N ASP A 78 43.26 18.57 32.67
CA ASP A 78 43.21 20.02 32.78
C ASP A 78 42.87 20.47 34.21
N GLU A 79 43.81 21.14 34.86
CA GLU A 79 43.65 21.70 36.21
C GLU A 79 42.44 22.65 36.31
N ASN A 80 42.13 23.39 35.24
CA ASN A 80 41.00 24.32 35.24
C ASN A 80 39.66 23.58 35.24
N ALA A 81 39.56 22.45 34.53
CA ALA A 81 38.39 21.59 34.57
C ALA A 81 38.19 21.03 35.99
N ALA A 82 39.26 20.55 36.62
CA ALA A 82 39.23 20.04 38.00
C ALA A 82 38.79 21.12 39.00
N ARG A 83 39.25 22.36 38.81
CA ARG A 83 38.85 23.52 39.62
C ARG A 83 37.38 23.88 39.40
N SER A 84 36.91 23.92 38.16
CA SER A 84 35.49 24.15 37.85
C SER A 84 34.58 23.11 38.50
N PHE A 85 35.00 21.84 38.45
CA PHE A 85 34.33 20.75 39.15
C PHE A 85 34.31 20.97 40.67
N LEU A 86 35.45 21.35 41.28
CA LEU A 86 35.52 21.66 42.70
C LEU A 86 34.57 22.78 43.09
N SER A 87 34.53 23.89 42.34
CA SER A 87 33.63 25.00 42.62
C SER A 87 32.15 24.56 42.58
N GLN A 88 31.77 23.69 41.63
CA GLN A 88 30.43 23.11 41.57
C GLN A 88 30.14 22.21 42.77
N ALA A 89 31.08 21.32 43.12
CA ALA A 89 30.96 20.42 44.27
C ALA A 89 30.87 21.19 45.60
N ILE A 90 31.63 22.27 45.74
CA ILE A 90 31.60 23.18 46.91
C ILE A 90 30.25 23.86 47.04
N SER A 91 29.70 24.39 45.94
CA SER A 91 28.38 25.02 45.96
C SER A 91 27.32 24.04 46.46
N LEU A 92 27.32 22.82 45.91
CA LEU A 92 26.40 21.77 46.32
C LEU A 92 26.60 21.37 47.78
N PHE A 93 27.85 21.11 48.18
CA PHE A 93 28.16 20.75 49.56
C PHE A 93 27.71 21.84 50.55
N SER A 94 28.00 23.11 50.24
CA SER A 94 27.66 24.26 51.10
C SER A 94 26.15 24.46 51.26
N ASP A 95 25.37 24.16 50.22
CA ASP A 95 23.91 24.25 50.29
C ASP A 95 23.32 23.24 51.29
N PHE A 96 23.92 22.06 51.42
CA PHE A 96 23.48 20.99 52.32
C PHE A 96 24.14 21.02 53.70
N TYR A 97 25.40 21.47 53.80
CA TYR A 97 26.23 21.39 55.02
C TYR A 97 26.00 22.52 56.04
N LYS A 98 24.77 23.03 56.18
CA LYS A 98 24.44 24.10 57.17
C LYS A 98 24.41 23.59 58.63
N GLY A 99 25.46 22.88 59.08
CA GLY A 99 25.63 22.39 60.45
C GLY A 99 24.92 21.06 60.78
N ARG A 100 24.50 20.29 59.77
CA ARG A 100 23.91 18.94 59.95
C ARG A 100 24.88 17.89 59.43
N GLU A 101 25.81 17.44 60.28
CA GLU A 101 27.00 16.71 59.86
C GLU A 101 26.70 15.35 59.19
N GLU A 102 25.93 14.46 59.81
CA GLU A 102 25.77 13.08 59.29
C GLU A 102 24.85 12.98 58.06
N GLN A 103 23.66 13.60 58.07
CA GLN A 103 22.71 13.48 56.96
C GLN A 103 23.16 14.20 55.68
N ALA A 104 24.00 15.24 55.82
CA ALA A 104 24.53 15.96 54.66
C ALA A 104 25.61 15.16 53.92
N ILE A 105 26.38 14.35 54.65
CA ILE A 105 27.47 13.52 54.09
C ILE A 105 26.92 12.42 53.18
N ASP A 106 25.93 11.65 53.65
CA ASP A 106 25.36 10.56 52.86
C ASP A 106 24.69 11.09 51.58
N PHE A 107 23.89 12.14 51.72
CA PHE A 107 23.20 12.77 50.60
C PHE A 107 24.17 13.39 49.58
N PHE A 108 25.23 14.06 50.05
CA PHE A 108 26.26 14.57 49.17
C PHE A 108 26.99 13.44 48.43
N GLY A 109 27.20 12.29 49.07
CA GLY A 109 27.78 11.11 48.44
C GLY A 109 26.95 10.57 47.26
N GLU A 110 25.62 10.64 47.35
CA GLU A 110 24.68 10.25 46.29
C GLU A 110 24.72 11.22 45.10
N ILE A 111 24.89 12.53 45.34
CA ILE A 111 24.96 13.56 44.28
C ILE A 111 26.36 13.63 43.64
N LEU A 112 27.41 13.46 44.43
CA LEU A 112 28.80 13.55 43.98
C LEU A 112 29.15 12.41 43.01
N GLY A 113 28.55 11.23 43.18
CA GLY A 113 28.75 10.08 42.29
C GLY A 113 28.49 10.41 40.82
N PRO A 114 27.25 10.81 40.46
CA PRO A 114 26.89 11.27 39.12
C PRO A 114 27.81 12.37 38.58
N LEU A 115 28.18 13.36 39.40
CA LEU A 115 29.05 14.47 38.97
C LEU A 115 30.48 14.01 38.66
N ILE A 116 31.04 13.09 39.46
CA ILE A 116 32.37 12.54 39.20
C ILE A 116 32.34 11.60 38.00
N ILE A 117 31.28 10.81 37.84
CA ILE A 117 31.06 10.01 36.63
C ILE A 117 31.02 10.93 35.42
N GLU A 118 30.27 12.03 35.49
CA GLU A 118 30.19 13.03 34.43
C GLU A 118 31.56 13.67 34.16
N TYR A 119 32.28 14.14 35.18
CA TYR A 119 33.61 14.72 35.01
C TYR A 119 34.60 13.73 34.38
N ASN A 120 34.71 12.53 34.95
CA ASN A 120 35.61 11.49 34.45
C ASN A 120 35.23 11.03 33.05
N SER A 121 33.93 11.05 32.72
CA SER A 121 33.43 10.72 31.39
C SER A 121 33.90 11.69 30.31
N ARG A 122 34.25 12.92 30.67
CA ARG A 122 34.68 13.98 29.75
C ARG A 122 36.18 13.98 29.48
N LEU A 123 36.99 13.47 30.41
CA LEU A 123 38.46 13.50 30.33
C LEU A 123 39.09 12.16 29.93
N MET A 124 38.34 11.07 30.03
CA MET A 124 38.80 9.77 29.56
C MET A 124 38.95 9.77 28.04
N VAL A 125 40.13 9.37 27.57
CA VAL A 125 40.27 8.74 26.26
C VAL A 125 39.46 7.44 26.31
N LYS A 126 38.17 7.51 25.98
CA LYS A 126 37.33 6.33 26.02
C LYS A 126 37.58 5.51 24.78
N GLU A 127 37.86 4.24 25.01
CA GLU A 127 37.74 3.23 23.98
C GLU A 127 36.24 3.01 23.74
N VAL A 128 35.73 3.66 22.69
CA VAL A 128 34.35 3.51 22.24
C VAL A 128 34.36 2.85 20.87
N PHE A 129 33.34 2.04 20.61
CA PHE A 129 33.13 1.48 19.29
C PHE A 129 32.37 2.50 18.44
N CYS A 130 33.10 3.22 17.58
CA CYS A 130 32.54 4.36 16.84
C CYS A 130 32.99 4.37 15.38
N THR A 131 32.20 5.04 14.53
CA THR A 131 32.61 5.35 13.15
C THR A 131 33.68 6.44 13.16
N PRO A 132 34.53 6.56 12.13
CA PRO A 132 35.22 7.83 11.90
C PRO A 132 34.21 8.92 11.47
N PHE A 133 34.57 10.19 11.65
CA PHE A 133 33.80 11.30 11.07
C PHE A 133 33.91 11.31 9.55
N LEU A 134 35.11 11.03 9.04
CA LEU A 134 35.42 10.98 7.62
C LEU A 134 35.82 9.56 7.23
N ILE A 135 35.09 8.97 6.29
CA ILE A 135 35.43 7.68 5.69
C ILE A 135 36.12 7.96 4.35
N SER A 136 37.35 7.49 4.19
CA SER A 136 38.10 7.54 2.92
C SER A 136 38.92 6.25 2.74
N ASP A 137 39.55 6.10 1.58
CA ASP A 137 40.41 4.95 1.29
C ASP A 137 41.78 5.03 2.00
N GLU A 138 42.14 6.21 2.54
CA GLU A 138 43.40 6.45 3.25
C GLU A 138 43.16 6.55 4.76
N GLU A 139 44.19 6.29 5.56
CA GLU A 139 44.11 6.53 7.01
C GLU A 139 44.02 8.04 7.25
N GLU A 140 42.83 8.51 7.64
CA GLU A 140 42.56 9.92 7.78
C GLU A 140 43.06 10.50 9.10
N SER A 141 43.74 11.63 9.00
CA SER A 141 44.18 12.39 10.16
C SER A 141 43.03 13.20 10.76
N GLU A 142 43.15 13.57 12.04
CA GLU A 142 42.16 14.39 12.73
C GLU A 142 42.01 15.77 12.06
N GLU A 143 43.12 16.32 11.55
CA GLU A 143 43.18 17.59 10.83
C GLU A 143 42.26 17.59 9.61
N VAL A 144 42.29 16.51 8.81
CA VAL A 144 41.43 16.38 7.62
C VAL A 144 39.95 16.32 8.03
N SER A 145 39.62 15.56 9.07
CA SER A 145 38.25 15.48 9.59
C SER A 145 37.73 16.85 10.07
N LEU A 146 38.56 17.62 10.79
CA LEU A 146 38.23 18.97 11.22
C LEU A 146 38.03 19.91 10.03
N ALA A 147 38.93 19.86 9.04
CA ALA A 147 38.80 20.67 7.84
C ALA A 147 37.49 20.39 7.07
N VAL A 148 37.09 19.12 6.94
CA VAL A 148 35.81 18.75 6.33
C VAL A 148 34.62 19.28 7.13
N ALA A 149 34.64 19.15 8.47
CA ALA A 149 33.55 19.66 9.32
C ALA A 149 33.36 21.17 9.15
N PHE A 150 34.45 21.95 9.15
CA PHE A 150 34.39 23.41 8.96
C PHE A 150 34.01 23.81 7.53
N LEU A 151 34.44 23.06 6.51
CA LEU A 151 33.97 23.23 5.14
C LEU A 151 32.45 23.05 5.03
N MET A 152 31.90 21.99 5.65
CA MET A 152 30.47 21.76 5.68
C MET A 152 29.72 22.88 6.40
N LEU A 153 30.25 23.33 7.55
CA LEU A 153 29.65 24.41 8.33
C LEU A 153 29.54 25.71 7.53
N GLU A 154 30.60 26.10 6.82
CA GLU A 154 30.58 27.30 5.97
C GLU A 154 29.59 27.16 4.79
N LYS A 155 29.48 25.97 4.21
CA LYS A 155 28.45 25.69 3.18
C LYS A 155 27.04 25.79 3.72
N MET A 156 26.77 25.21 4.89
CA MET A 156 25.46 25.24 5.53
C MET A 156 25.06 26.67 5.93
N LYS A 157 26.02 27.50 6.34
CA LYS A 157 25.85 28.95 6.54
C LYS A 157 25.44 29.65 5.24
N GLY A 158 26.08 29.33 4.11
CA GLY A 158 25.77 29.92 2.80
C GLY A 158 24.37 29.59 2.26
N GLN A 159 23.86 28.38 2.49
CA GLN A 159 22.53 27.95 2.00
C GLN A 159 21.35 28.67 2.66
N ARG A 160 21.55 29.33 3.80
CA ARG A 160 20.48 30.02 4.55
C ARG A 160 20.35 31.51 4.21
N ILE A 161 21.32 32.06 3.49
CA ILE A 161 21.29 33.46 3.07
C ILE A 161 20.42 33.55 1.81
N GLY A 162 19.14 33.90 1.97
CA GLY A 162 18.27 34.26 0.84
C GLY A 162 18.90 35.37 -0.02
N LEU A 163 18.45 35.49 -1.28
CA LEU A 163 18.98 36.42 -2.30
C LEU A 163 19.06 37.91 -1.90
N LEU A 164 18.52 38.31 -0.73
CA LEU A 164 18.44 39.69 -0.27
C LEU A 164 19.10 39.85 1.11
N LYS A 165 20.25 40.53 1.11
CA LYS A 165 21.13 40.95 2.24
C LYS A 165 21.91 39.81 2.93
N ARG A 166 23.23 39.83 2.71
CA ARG A 166 24.23 39.10 3.52
C ARG A 166 24.16 39.60 4.96
N LYS A 167 23.35 38.94 5.79
CA LYS A 167 23.43 39.10 7.25
C LYS A 167 24.71 38.41 7.73
N SER A 168 25.39 39.00 8.71
CA SER A 168 26.60 38.43 9.31
C SER A 168 26.21 37.27 10.21
N VAL A 169 26.33 36.05 9.70
CA VAL A 169 26.25 34.82 10.48
C VAL A 169 27.66 34.47 10.95
N TYR A 170 27.88 34.35 12.26
CA TYR A 170 29.15 33.89 12.81
C TYR A 170 28.96 32.61 13.63
N ILE A 171 30.01 31.80 13.70
CA ILE A 171 30.02 30.54 14.45
C ILE A 171 30.42 30.88 15.89
N ARG A 172 29.54 30.60 16.85
CA ARG A 172 29.77 30.87 18.27
C ARG A 172 30.49 29.72 18.97
N SER A 173 30.12 28.50 18.64
CA SER A 173 30.72 27.29 19.22
C SER A 173 30.65 26.13 18.25
N VAL A 174 31.64 25.23 18.34
CA VAL A 174 31.67 23.95 17.62
C VAL A 174 32.13 22.89 18.60
N ALA A 175 31.43 21.77 18.68
CA ALA A 175 31.81 20.63 19.52
C ALA A 175 31.67 19.32 18.74
N LYS A 176 32.52 18.35 19.06
CA LYS A 176 32.44 16.99 18.52
C LYS A 176 31.56 16.15 19.43
N ILE A 177 30.66 15.36 18.85
CA ILE A 177 29.73 14.49 19.58
C ILE A 177 29.78 13.06 19.06
N LEU A 178 29.45 12.12 19.95
CA LEU A 178 29.27 10.71 19.67
C LEU A 178 27.80 10.35 19.86
N TRP A 179 27.06 10.17 18.76
CA TRP A 179 25.64 9.85 18.75
C TRP A 179 25.41 8.33 18.89
N PRO A 180 24.70 7.84 19.91
CA PRO A 180 24.56 6.41 20.16
C PRO A 180 23.50 5.75 19.26
N PHE A 181 23.85 4.61 18.68
CA PHE A 181 22.93 3.67 18.04
C PHE A 181 23.13 2.28 18.63
N TRP A 182 22.03 1.56 18.84
CA TRP A 182 22.08 0.15 19.18
C TRP A 182 21.99 -0.71 17.92
N ILE A 183 22.91 -1.66 17.81
CA ILE A 183 22.85 -2.75 16.84
C ILE A 183 22.36 -3.99 17.56
N VAL A 184 21.22 -4.51 17.14
CA VAL A 184 20.49 -5.55 17.87
C VAL A 184 20.36 -6.79 17.00
N PRO A 185 20.99 -7.92 17.37
CA PRO A 185 20.87 -9.16 16.60
C PRO A 185 19.43 -9.66 16.53
N ALA A 186 18.95 -9.89 15.31
CA ALA A 186 17.61 -10.36 14.96
C ALA A 186 17.67 -11.75 14.28
N GLU A 187 16.86 -12.00 13.25
CA GLU A 187 16.76 -13.32 12.61
C GLU A 187 17.90 -13.60 11.61
N ALA A 188 18.41 -14.83 11.60
CA ALA A 188 19.30 -15.37 10.56
C ALA A 188 20.54 -14.49 10.25
N GLY A 189 21.18 -13.96 11.30
CA GLY A 189 22.38 -13.11 11.19
C GLY A 189 22.08 -11.69 10.71
N SER A 190 20.82 -11.27 10.74
CA SER A 190 20.46 -9.86 10.55
C SER A 190 20.49 -9.10 11.88
N CYS A 191 20.60 -7.79 11.81
CA CYS A 191 20.56 -6.87 12.94
C CYS A 191 19.56 -5.73 12.66
N LEU A 192 18.95 -5.21 13.72
CA LEU A 192 18.19 -3.96 13.71
C LEU A 192 19.09 -2.81 14.15
N ILE A 193 18.80 -1.62 13.64
CA ILE A 193 19.42 -0.38 14.10
C ILE A 193 18.36 0.40 14.89
N VAL A 194 18.65 0.69 16.15
CA VAL A 194 17.79 1.49 17.03
C VAL A 194 18.55 2.76 17.42
N ASP A 195 17.96 3.92 17.23
CA ASP A 195 18.52 5.19 17.65
C ASP A 195 18.47 5.28 19.18
N GLY A 196 19.63 5.43 19.82
CA GLY A 196 19.74 5.39 21.28
C GLY A 196 19.12 6.60 21.99
N LEU A 197 18.87 7.70 21.27
CA LEU A 197 18.26 8.91 21.82
C LEU A 197 16.78 9.04 21.46
N PHE A 198 16.35 8.45 20.34
CA PHE A 198 15.04 8.72 19.75
C PHE A 198 13.96 7.73 20.19
N ARG A 199 12.87 8.24 20.78
CA ARG A 199 11.74 7.41 21.25
C ARG A 199 10.53 7.41 20.34
N GLU A 200 10.44 8.32 19.36
CA GLU A 200 9.25 8.35 18.50
C GLU A 200 9.19 7.05 17.69
N PRO A 201 8.01 6.42 17.63
CA PRO A 201 7.89 5.12 17.00
C PRO A 201 7.77 5.19 15.50
N ILE A 202 8.32 4.19 14.82
CA ILE A 202 7.87 3.85 13.47
C ILE A 202 6.49 3.24 13.59
N THR A 203 5.51 3.84 12.91
CA THR A 203 4.14 3.32 12.85
C THR A 203 3.93 2.52 11.57
N ILE A 204 3.49 1.28 11.72
CA ILE A 204 3.19 0.38 10.61
C ILE A 204 1.72 0.02 10.72
N LYS A 205 0.94 0.31 9.68
CA LYS A 205 -0.49 0.04 9.65
C LYS A 205 -0.76 -1.13 8.72
N CYS A 206 -1.04 -2.29 9.29
CA CYS A 206 -1.26 -3.51 8.54
C CYS A 206 -2.73 -3.94 8.59
N PHE A 207 -3.20 -4.54 7.50
CA PHE A 207 -4.54 -5.12 7.47
C PHE A 207 -4.53 -6.49 8.17
N SER A 208 -5.58 -6.78 8.93
CA SER A 208 -5.78 -8.06 9.60
C SER A 208 -7.01 -8.70 8.95
N PRO A 209 -6.82 -9.70 8.06
CA PRO A 209 -7.92 -10.32 7.34
C PRO A 209 -8.82 -11.09 8.32
N PRO A 210 -10.15 -11.09 8.10
CA PRO A 210 -11.03 -11.85 8.96
C PRO A 210 -10.89 -13.35 8.72
N ASP A 211 -11.09 -14.15 9.76
CA ASP A 211 -11.19 -15.59 9.62
C ASP A 211 -12.50 -15.94 8.90
N LEU A 212 -12.40 -16.38 7.64
CA LEU A 212 -13.54 -16.92 6.90
C LEU A 212 -13.82 -18.34 7.37
N LYS A 213 -14.93 -18.52 8.10
CA LYS A 213 -15.42 -19.84 8.48
C LYS A 213 -15.96 -20.57 7.25
N GLU A 214 -15.88 -21.90 7.23
CA GLU A 214 -16.47 -22.71 6.15
C GLU A 214 -17.96 -22.40 5.95
N GLU A 215 -18.70 -22.09 7.01
CA GLU A 215 -20.10 -21.67 6.96
C GLU A 215 -20.32 -20.40 6.13
N ASP A 216 -19.33 -19.51 6.07
CA ASP A 216 -19.37 -18.30 5.24
C ASP A 216 -19.21 -18.62 3.75
N LEU A 217 -18.63 -19.77 3.41
CA LEU A 217 -18.40 -20.25 2.06
C LEU A 217 -19.50 -21.23 1.59
N ILE A 218 -20.01 -22.08 2.49
CA ILE A 218 -20.89 -23.22 2.16
C ILE A 218 -22.39 -22.88 2.25
N SER A 219 -22.80 -21.91 3.07
CA SER A 219 -24.23 -21.67 3.43
C SER A 219 -25.14 -21.16 2.30
N SER A 220 -24.70 -21.19 1.05
CA SER A 220 -25.37 -20.53 -0.07
C SER A 220 -25.47 -21.38 -1.34
N LYS A 221 -25.42 -22.72 -1.22
CA LYS A 221 -25.64 -23.63 -2.36
C LYS A 221 -26.88 -23.31 -3.21
N SER A 222 -27.85 -22.57 -2.69
CA SER A 222 -29.06 -22.16 -3.42
C SER A 222 -28.98 -20.80 -4.13
N ASP A 223 -28.06 -19.88 -3.78
CA ASP A 223 -28.02 -18.53 -4.37
C ASP A 223 -26.58 -17.97 -4.43
N PRO A 224 -25.91 -18.11 -5.59
CA PRO A 224 -24.56 -17.60 -5.80
C PRO A 224 -24.41 -16.09 -5.51
N LEU A 225 -25.42 -15.27 -5.79
CA LEU A 225 -25.31 -13.82 -5.56
C LEU A 225 -25.33 -13.49 -4.07
N LYS A 226 -26.14 -14.19 -3.27
CA LYS A 226 -26.10 -14.05 -1.81
C LYS A 226 -24.78 -14.56 -1.22
N ALA A 227 -24.24 -15.63 -1.78
CA ALA A 227 -22.94 -16.18 -1.40
C ALA A 227 -21.84 -15.12 -1.49
N ILE A 228 -21.67 -14.56 -2.69
CA ILE A 228 -20.59 -13.64 -3.00
C ILE A 228 -20.79 -12.32 -2.25
N ASP A 229 -22.03 -11.89 -2.03
CA ASP A 229 -22.34 -10.73 -1.20
C ASP A 229 -22.00 -10.94 0.28
N LYS A 230 -22.24 -12.14 0.81
CA LYS A 230 -21.84 -12.50 2.18
C LYS A 230 -20.32 -12.47 2.32
N ILE A 231 -19.59 -13.07 1.38
CA ILE A 231 -18.10 -13.05 1.38
C ILE A 231 -17.59 -11.60 1.31
N ALA A 232 -18.08 -10.81 0.34
CA ALA A 232 -17.69 -9.41 0.18
C ALA A 232 -17.97 -8.57 1.44
N ARG A 233 -19.11 -8.81 2.09
CA ARG A 233 -19.49 -8.14 3.33
C ARG A 233 -18.58 -8.54 4.48
N THR A 234 -18.35 -9.84 4.69
CA THR A 234 -17.47 -10.35 5.75
C THR A 234 -16.05 -9.79 5.62
N LEU A 235 -15.49 -9.77 4.41
CA LEU A 235 -14.17 -9.20 4.16
C LEU A 235 -14.09 -7.71 4.53
N LYS A 236 -15.11 -6.91 4.14
CA LYS A 236 -15.14 -5.47 4.38
C LYS A 236 -15.46 -5.08 5.82
N GLU A 237 -16.37 -5.79 6.48
CA GLU A 237 -16.87 -5.42 7.80
C GLU A 237 -16.01 -6.00 8.94
N LYS A 238 -15.44 -7.19 8.74
CA LYS A 238 -14.64 -7.86 9.78
C LYS A 238 -13.14 -7.71 9.60
N GLY A 239 -12.68 -7.28 8.42
CA GLY A 239 -11.27 -6.91 8.22
C GLY A 239 -10.93 -5.66 9.03
N THR A 240 -9.88 -5.72 9.83
CA THR A 240 -9.46 -4.60 10.68
C THR A 240 -8.08 -4.10 10.27
N TYR A 241 -7.73 -2.88 10.68
CA TYR A 241 -6.37 -2.38 10.54
C TYR A 241 -5.74 -2.29 11.92
N GLU A 242 -4.62 -2.99 12.08
CA GLU A 242 -3.80 -2.93 13.28
C GLU A 242 -2.66 -1.94 13.03
N THR A 243 -2.43 -1.05 14.01
CA THR A 243 -1.32 -0.10 13.93
C THR A 243 -0.28 -0.50 14.98
N PHE A 244 0.87 -0.92 14.49
CA PHE A 244 2.02 -1.25 15.29
C PHE A 244 2.94 -0.05 15.40
N SER A 245 3.59 0.09 16.54
CA SER A 245 4.37 1.27 16.90
C SER A 245 5.66 0.81 17.55
N ILE A 246 6.80 0.95 16.87
CA ILE A 246 8.09 0.43 17.32
C ILE A 246 9.02 1.61 17.66
N PRO A 247 9.21 1.94 18.94
CA PRO A 247 9.99 3.10 19.37
C PRO A 247 11.47 2.96 19.02
N GLY A 248 12.07 4.05 18.54
CA GLY A 248 13.51 4.17 18.27
C GLY A 248 14.05 3.37 17.10
N LEU A 249 13.26 2.51 16.47
CA LEU A 249 13.68 1.80 15.27
C LEU A 249 14.05 2.80 14.15
N VAL A 250 15.16 2.57 13.46
CA VAL A 250 15.54 3.37 12.31
C VAL A 250 14.75 2.92 11.06
N GLY A 251 14.24 3.90 10.30
CA GLY A 251 13.48 3.67 9.08
C GLY A 251 14.31 2.98 8.00
N TYR A 252 13.68 2.09 7.23
CA TYR A 252 14.33 1.30 6.18
C TYR A 252 15.08 2.18 5.16
N GLU A 253 14.59 3.39 4.91
CA GLU A 253 15.18 4.37 4.01
C GLU A 253 16.57 4.87 4.46
N TYR A 254 16.93 4.67 5.73
CA TYR A 254 18.20 5.10 6.32
C TYR A 254 19.13 3.93 6.70
N VAL A 255 18.61 2.70 6.79
CA VAL A 255 19.37 1.54 7.29
C VAL A 255 20.60 1.23 6.43
N GLN A 256 20.47 1.23 5.10
CA GLN A 256 21.61 0.94 4.22
C GLN A 256 22.73 1.96 4.37
N GLU A 257 22.37 3.22 4.54
CA GLU A 257 23.32 4.31 4.67
C GLU A 257 24.05 4.26 6.00
N LEU A 258 23.32 4.14 7.11
CA LEU A 258 23.93 3.94 8.44
C LEU A 258 24.81 2.69 8.47
N THR A 259 24.34 1.59 7.86
CA THR A 259 25.12 0.36 7.73
C THR A 259 26.46 0.63 7.04
N SER A 260 26.47 1.45 5.98
CA SER A 260 27.70 1.82 5.27
C SER A 260 28.68 2.67 6.09
N PHE A 261 28.19 3.42 7.10
CA PHE A 261 29.06 4.12 8.04
C PHE A 261 29.55 3.19 9.15
N PHE A 262 28.65 2.39 9.72
CA PHE A 262 28.94 1.45 10.79
C PHE A 262 29.84 0.29 10.35
N SER A 263 29.94 -0.03 9.06
CA SER A 263 30.94 -1.00 8.57
C SER A 263 32.38 -0.54 8.78
N TYR A 264 32.61 0.77 9.00
CA TYR A 264 33.91 1.35 9.36
C TYR A 264 34.05 1.61 10.86
N ALA A 265 33.05 1.21 11.66
CA ALA A 265 33.14 1.35 13.10
C ALA A 265 34.25 0.48 13.66
N ARG A 266 35.05 1.06 14.56
CA ARG A 266 36.17 0.39 15.22
C ARG A 266 36.32 0.92 16.64
N THR A 267 36.88 0.10 17.51
CA THR A 267 37.23 0.56 18.86
C THR A 267 38.29 1.64 18.74
N SER A 268 37.92 2.87 19.07
CA SER A 268 38.76 4.03 18.91
C SER A 268 38.85 4.78 20.22
N LYS A 269 40.06 5.27 20.49
CA LYS A 269 40.37 6.19 21.57
C LYS A 269 39.95 7.59 21.13
N VAL A 270 38.78 8.05 21.57
CA VAL A 270 38.27 9.37 21.17
C VAL A 270 38.65 10.42 22.21
N LYS A 271 39.29 11.50 21.74
CA LYS A 271 39.57 12.71 22.51
C LYS A 271 38.62 13.84 22.09
N ASP A 272 38.43 14.80 22.99
CA ASP A 272 37.71 16.06 22.75
C ASP A 272 36.31 15.89 22.13
N ALA A 273 35.61 14.81 22.51
CA ALA A 273 34.26 14.52 22.05
C ALA A 273 33.31 14.27 23.22
N ALA A 274 32.14 14.88 23.18
CA ALA A 274 31.08 14.57 24.12
C ALA A 274 30.37 13.28 23.72
N ILE A 275 30.21 12.37 24.69
CA ILE A 275 29.48 11.12 24.50
C ILE A 275 28.04 11.33 24.94
N LEU A 276 27.11 11.28 23.99
CA LEU A 276 25.69 11.29 24.30
C LEU A 276 25.32 9.90 24.84
N SER A 277 24.83 9.85 26.07
CA SER A 277 24.41 8.59 26.68
C SER A 277 23.10 8.11 26.06
N PRO A 278 22.98 6.83 25.66
CA PRO A 278 21.73 6.31 25.16
C PRO A 278 20.65 6.41 26.26
N ILE A 279 19.49 6.95 25.89
CA ILE A 279 18.31 7.04 26.77
C ILE A 279 17.58 5.70 26.80
N ILE A 280 17.63 4.97 25.68
CA ILE A 280 17.06 3.62 25.59
C ILE A 280 18.10 2.63 26.10
N GLY A 281 17.78 1.95 27.19
CA GLY A 281 18.65 0.92 27.77
C GLY A 281 18.60 -0.41 27.00
N GLU A 282 19.58 -1.27 27.23
CA GLU A 282 19.68 -2.58 26.56
C GLU A 282 18.40 -3.44 26.70
N ALA A 283 17.78 -3.43 27.88
CA ALA A 283 16.53 -4.16 28.12
C ALA A 283 15.36 -3.64 27.25
N GLU A 284 15.23 -2.32 27.10
CA GLU A 284 14.21 -1.71 26.25
C GLU A 284 14.46 -2.02 24.77
N VAL A 285 15.73 -2.01 24.33
CA VAL A 285 16.15 -2.36 22.97
C VAL A 285 15.82 -3.82 22.63
N ASN A 286 15.99 -4.74 23.58
CA ASN A 286 15.54 -6.13 23.40
C ASN A 286 14.02 -6.21 23.25
N GLY A 287 13.26 -5.40 24.00
CA GLY A 287 11.82 -5.26 23.80
C GLY A 287 11.44 -4.70 22.42
N VAL A 288 12.22 -3.76 21.88
CA VAL A 288 12.07 -3.26 20.50
C VAL A 288 12.24 -4.38 19.48
N LYS A 289 13.25 -5.23 19.65
CA LYS A 289 13.48 -6.42 18.81
C LYS A 289 12.31 -7.40 18.88
N GLU A 290 11.87 -7.77 20.08
CA GLU A 290 10.76 -8.72 20.26
C GLU A 290 9.50 -8.22 19.57
N LYS A 291 9.16 -6.94 19.80
CA LYS A 291 8.02 -6.29 19.16
C LYS A 291 8.17 -6.25 17.64
N PHE A 292 9.36 -5.95 17.11
CA PHE A 292 9.59 -5.96 15.66
C PHE A 292 9.36 -7.36 15.06
N LEU A 293 9.87 -8.41 15.70
CA LEU A 293 9.70 -9.79 15.24
C LEU A 293 8.24 -10.24 15.33
N GLU A 294 7.52 -9.86 16.38
CA GLU A 294 6.08 -10.08 16.50
C GLU A 294 5.31 -9.43 15.35
N VAL A 295 5.61 -8.17 15.04
CA VAL A 295 5.00 -7.45 13.91
C VAL A 295 5.32 -8.14 12.60
N LEU A 296 6.60 -8.43 12.32
CA LEU A 296 7.01 -9.10 11.09
C LEU A 296 6.31 -10.44 10.91
N LYS A 297 6.17 -11.21 11.99
CA LYS A 297 5.44 -12.47 12.01
C LYS A 297 3.95 -12.26 11.70
N ALA A 298 3.29 -11.32 12.38
CA ALA A 298 1.87 -11.02 12.16
C ALA A 298 1.59 -10.58 10.72
N VAL A 299 2.44 -9.74 10.12
CA VAL A 299 2.28 -9.30 8.72
C VAL A 299 2.45 -10.47 7.76
N LYS A 300 3.43 -11.37 7.98
CA LYS A 300 3.62 -12.59 7.18
C LYS A 300 2.44 -13.54 7.29
N GLU A 301 1.94 -13.76 8.51
CA GLU A 301 0.76 -14.62 8.74
C GLU A 301 -0.49 -14.04 8.09
N ASN A 302 -0.71 -12.72 8.15
CA ASN A 302 -1.83 -12.07 7.49
C ASN A 302 -1.74 -12.14 5.96
N ALA A 303 -0.55 -12.01 5.39
CA ALA A 303 -0.33 -12.22 3.95
C ALA A 303 -0.69 -13.66 3.53
N GLU A 304 -0.30 -14.65 4.33
CA GLU A 304 -0.63 -16.06 4.08
C GLU A 304 -2.14 -16.34 4.23
N LYS A 305 -2.77 -15.79 5.28
CA LYS A 305 -4.23 -15.85 5.44
C LYS A 305 -4.97 -15.27 4.24
N LEU A 306 -4.51 -14.14 3.69
CA LEU A 306 -5.09 -13.54 2.48
C LEU A 306 -4.98 -14.45 1.26
N LYS A 307 -3.85 -15.16 1.09
CA LYS A 307 -3.68 -16.16 0.01
C LYS A 307 -4.66 -17.32 0.17
N ILE A 308 -4.75 -17.90 1.37
CA ILE A 308 -5.69 -18.97 1.69
C ILE A 308 -7.14 -18.53 1.43
N ILE A 309 -7.50 -17.30 1.85
CA ILE A 309 -8.81 -16.72 1.57
C ILE A 309 -9.05 -16.60 0.07
N SER A 310 -8.06 -16.10 -0.69
CA SER A 310 -8.15 -15.98 -2.14
C SER A 310 -8.38 -17.34 -2.81
N GLU A 311 -7.66 -18.38 -2.41
CA GLU A 311 -7.83 -19.74 -2.93
C GLU A 311 -9.24 -20.29 -2.63
N LYS A 312 -9.74 -20.12 -1.41
CA LYS A 312 -11.10 -20.54 -1.04
C LYS A 312 -12.19 -19.79 -1.83
N VAL A 313 -11.97 -18.51 -2.12
CA VAL A 313 -12.88 -17.72 -2.97
C VAL A 313 -12.89 -18.25 -4.41
N VAL A 314 -11.73 -18.66 -4.95
CA VAL A 314 -11.63 -19.30 -6.27
C VAL A 314 -12.42 -20.61 -6.30
N GLU A 315 -12.17 -21.51 -5.36
CA GLU A 315 -12.85 -22.80 -5.27
C GLU A 315 -14.38 -22.66 -5.16
N THR A 316 -14.82 -21.72 -4.31
CA THR A 316 -16.25 -21.41 -4.16
C THR A 316 -16.83 -20.83 -5.45
N ALA A 317 -16.08 -19.98 -6.15
CA ALA A 317 -16.50 -19.41 -7.43
C ALA A 317 -16.62 -20.45 -8.54
N GLU A 318 -15.67 -21.36 -8.65
CA GLU A 318 -15.71 -22.46 -9.62
C GLU A 318 -16.94 -23.35 -9.37
N THR A 319 -17.20 -23.69 -8.10
CA THR A 319 -18.37 -24.48 -7.70
C THR A 319 -19.69 -23.81 -8.11
N HIS A 320 -19.86 -22.52 -7.83
CA HIS A 320 -21.07 -21.79 -8.21
C HIS A 320 -21.22 -21.58 -9.72
N ILE A 321 -20.12 -21.30 -10.42
CA ILE A 321 -20.14 -21.16 -11.88
C ILE A 321 -20.56 -22.49 -12.54
N LYS A 322 -20.02 -23.61 -12.06
CA LYS A 322 -20.40 -24.94 -12.51
C LYS A 322 -21.88 -25.23 -12.25
N SER A 323 -22.37 -24.92 -11.05
CA SER A 323 -23.80 -25.09 -10.70
C SER A 323 -24.73 -24.27 -11.61
N LEU A 324 -24.36 -23.02 -11.96
CA LEU A 324 -25.12 -22.20 -12.91
C LEU A 324 -25.10 -22.76 -14.34
N GLU A 325 -23.99 -23.38 -14.75
CA GLU A 325 -23.88 -24.04 -16.06
C GLU A 325 -24.71 -25.33 -16.13
N GLU A 326 -24.72 -26.14 -15.06
CA GLU A 326 -25.57 -27.32 -14.92
C GLU A 326 -27.07 -26.93 -14.93
N GLU A 327 -27.44 -25.87 -14.21
CA GLU A 327 -28.79 -25.32 -14.21
C GLU A 327 -29.23 -24.86 -15.61
N LYS A 328 -28.34 -24.14 -16.32
CA LYS A 328 -28.58 -23.70 -17.70
C LYS A 328 -28.86 -24.89 -18.61
N LEU A 329 -28.03 -25.93 -18.53
CA LEU A 329 -28.18 -27.14 -19.34
C LEU A 329 -29.47 -27.90 -19.01
N ARG A 330 -29.84 -27.97 -17.72
CA ARG A 330 -31.10 -28.59 -17.28
C ARG A 330 -32.31 -27.88 -17.90
N ILE A 331 -32.37 -26.55 -17.81
CA ILE A 331 -33.44 -25.75 -18.42
C ILE A 331 -33.47 -25.97 -19.93
N GLU A 332 -32.31 -25.89 -20.60
CA GLU A 332 -32.23 -26.10 -22.05
C GLU A 332 -32.80 -27.45 -22.48
N ASN A 333 -32.41 -28.54 -21.79
CA ASN A 333 -32.93 -29.88 -22.06
C ASN A 333 -34.45 -29.98 -21.81
N GLU A 334 -34.94 -29.45 -20.68
CA GLU A 334 -36.38 -29.47 -20.34
C GLU A 334 -37.23 -28.76 -21.41
N TYR A 335 -36.77 -27.60 -21.91
CA TYR A 335 -37.49 -26.86 -22.94
C TYR A 335 -37.36 -27.49 -24.33
N LEU A 336 -36.22 -28.11 -24.66
CA LEU A 336 -36.07 -28.87 -25.91
C LEU A 336 -37.02 -30.06 -25.96
N GLU A 337 -37.18 -30.80 -24.86
CA GLU A 337 -38.16 -31.87 -24.75
C GLU A 337 -39.60 -31.36 -24.92
N LYS A 338 -39.96 -30.23 -24.28
CA LYS A 338 -41.27 -29.58 -24.45
C LYS A 338 -41.52 -29.15 -25.90
N ILE A 339 -40.52 -28.56 -26.56
CA ILE A 339 -40.61 -28.14 -27.97
C ILE A 339 -40.80 -29.35 -28.87
N GLU A 340 -40.06 -30.43 -28.65
CA GLU A 340 -40.13 -31.63 -29.47
C GLU A 340 -41.51 -32.30 -29.34
N LYS A 341 -42.04 -32.39 -28.12
CA LYS A 341 -43.41 -32.88 -27.88
C LYS A 341 -44.46 -32.03 -28.60
N LEU A 342 -44.36 -30.69 -28.54
CA LEU A 342 -45.27 -29.81 -29.26
C LEU A 342 -45.16 -29.95 -30.79
N LYS A 343 -43.95 -30.14 -31.33
CA LYS A 343 -43.74 -30.39 -32.77
C LYS A 343 -44.39 -31.70 -33.20
N GLN A 344 -44.29 -32.75 -32.39
CA GLN A 344 -44.96 -34.02 -32.64
C GLN A 344 -46.48 -33.85 -32.66
N GLU A 345 -47.05 -33.15 -31.66
CA GLU A 345 -48.48 -32.82 -31.61
C GLU A 345 -48.93 -32.02 -32.86
N ILE A 346 -48.13 -31.04 -33.31
CA ILE A 346 -48.41 -30.26 -34.53
C ILE A 346 -48.37 -31.15 -35.77
N SER A 347 -47.39 -32.04 -35.88
CA SER A 347 -47.27 -32.96 -37.01
C SER A 347 -48.48 -33.89 -37.11
N GLU A 348 -48.94 -34.42 -35.98
CA GLU A 348 -50.14 -35.23 -35.90
C GLU A 348 -51.41 -34.44 -36.27
N GLU A 349 -51.55 -33.21 -35.79
CA GLU A 349 -52.69 -32.35 -36.14
C GLU A 349 -52.64 -31.89 -37.59
N LYS A 350 -51.47 -31.60 -38.17
CA LYS A 350 -51.32 -31.37 -39.62
C LYS A 350 -51.81 -32.58 -40.41
N ARG A 351 -51.46 -33.79 -39.98
CA ARG A 351 -51.93 -35.02 -40.63
C ARG A 351 -53.44 -35.21 -40.49
N LYS A 352 -54.03 -34.90 -39.34
CA LYS A 352 -55.49 -34.94 -39.15
C LYS A 352 -56.20 -33.88 -39.98
N ALA A 353 -55.69 -32.66 -39.99
CA ALA A 353 -56.15 -31.54 -40.79
C ALA A 353 -56.13 -31.85 -42.30
N GLU A 354 -55.10 -32.53 -42.81
CA GLU A 354 -55.03 -32.89 -44.23
C GLU A 354 -56.10 -33.94 -44.59
N LYS A 355 -56.38 -34.88 -43.68
CA LYS A 355 -57.49 -35.84 -43.83
C LYS A 355 -58.84 -35.14 -43.78
N GLU A 356 -59.03 -34.21 -42.84
CA GLU A 356 -60.24 -33.40 -42.71
C GLU A 356 -60.47 -32.53 -43.97
N LYS A 357 -59.43 -31.88 -44.48
CA LYS A 357 -59.45 -31.12 -45.74
C LYS A 357 -59.87 -31.98 -46.93
N SER A 358 -59.33 -33.20 -47.02
CA SER A 358 -59.71 -34.17 -48.05
C SER A 358 -61.17 -34.60 -47.93
N GLN A 359 -61.66 -34.78 -46.70
CA GLN A 359 -63.05 -35.11 -46.42
C GLN A 359 -64.01 -33.96 -46.74
N ILE A 360 -63.72 -32.74 -46.29
CA ILE A 360 -64.50 -31.54 -46.62
C ILE A 360 -64.55 -31.33 -48.14
N ARG A 361 -63.43 -31.53 -48.84
CA ARG A 361 -63.38 -31.43 -50.31
C ARG A 361 -64.34 -32.42 -50.99
N ARG A 362 -64.40 -33.65 -50.47
CA ARG A 362 -65.31 -34.69 -50.94
C ARG A 362 -66.77 -34.34 -50.63
N GLU A 363 -67.10 -33.94 -49.40
CA GLU A 363 -68.45 -33.56 -48.99
C GLU A 363 -68.98 -32.35 -49.78
N ILE A 364 -68.14 -31.32 -49.98
CA ILE A 364 -68.47 -30.17 -50.82
C ILE A 364 -68.64 -30.60 -52.29
N GLY A 365 -67.80 -31.49 -52.79
CA GLY A 365 -67.90 -32.04 -54.14
C GLY A 365 -69.19 -32.83 -54.35
N GLU A 366 -69.55 -33.71 -53.42
CA GLU A 366 -70.80 -34.46 -53.41
C GLU A 366 -72.02 -33.53 -53.35
N TRP A 367 -71.99 -32.51 -52.48
CA TRP A 367 -73.01 -31.48 -52.42
C TRP A 367 -73.14 -30.71 -53.74
N ALA A 368 -72.02 -30.31 -54.35
CA ALA A 368 -72.02 -29.60 -55.62
C ALA A 368 -72.58 -30.47 -56.75
N CYS A 369 -72.22 -31.76 -56.80
CA CYS A 369 -72.78 -32.73 -57.75
C CYS A 369 -74.28 -32.96 -57.54
N GLN A 370 -74.77 -33.04 -56.30
CA GLN A 370 -76.20 -33.18 -56.02
C GLN A 370 -77.01 -31.93 -56.40
N MET A 371 -76.44 -30.73 -56.17
CA MET A 371 -77.09 -29.47 -56.53
C MET A 371 -77.10 -29.25 -58.04
N ALA A 372 -75.96 -29.45 -58.71
CA ALA A 372 -75.85 -29.36 -60.16
C ALA A 372 -76.66 -30.47 -60.86
N GLY A 373 -76.67 -31.68 -60.31
CA GLY A 373 -77.35 -32.84 -60.88
C GLY A 373 -78.88 -32.67 -60.96
N ARG A 374 -79.50 -31.96 -60.00
CA ARG A 374 -80.93 -31.62 -60.08
C ARG A 374 -81.24 -30.73 -61.28
N ASP A 375 -80.43 -29.70 -61.50
CA ASP A 375 -80.63 -28.78 -62.62
C ASP A 375 -80.30 -29.45 -63.97
N VAL A 376 -79.26 -30.29 -64.00
CA VAL A 376 -78.87 -31.07 -65.20
C VAL A 376 -79.93 -32.12 -65.57
N GLU A 377 -80.52 -32.83 -64.59
CA GLU A 377 -81.56 -33.83 -64.88
C GLU A 377 -82.83 -33.16 -65.43
N ASN A 378 -83.22 -31.99 -64.90
CA ASN A 378 -84.33 -31.21 -65.45
C ASN A 378 -84.08 -30.78 -66.91
N ALA A 379 -82.86 -30.35 -67.25
CA ALA A 379 -82.53 -30.02 -68.64
C ALA A 379 -82.47 -31.27 -69.54
N LYS A 380 -82.01 -32.41 -69.00
CA LYS A 380 -82.01 -33.70 -69.71
C LYS A 380 -83.42 -34.17 -70.01
N GLU A 381 -84.37 -34.02 -69.10
CA GLU A 381 -85.80 -34.28 -69.37
C GLU A 381 -86.33 -33.38 -70.48
N GLY A 382 -85.96 -32.09 -70.48
CA GLY A 382 -86.25 -31.16 -71.58
C GLY A 382 -85.65 -31.60 -72.93
N MET A 383 -84.40 -32.10 -72.94
CA MET A 383 -83.74 -32.62 -74.14
C MET A 383 -84.37 -33.93 -74.63
N ILE A 384 -84.79 -34.82 -73.73
CA ILE A 384 -85.51 -36.06 -74.08
C ILE A 384 -86.87 -35.73 -74.69
N SER A 385 -87.59 -34.75 -74.13
CA SER A 385 -88.84 -34.24 -74.69
C SER A 385 -88.63 -33.71 -76.11
N LEU A 386 -87.62 -32.85 -76.33
CA LEU A 386 -87.26 -32.35 -77.65
C LEU A 386 -86.85 -33.47 -78.61
N SER A 387 -86.11 -34.48 -78.15
CA SER A 387 -85.75 -35.64 -78.97
C SER A 387 -86.98 -36.42 -79.41
N SER A 388 -87.94 -36.67 -78.51
CA SER A 388 -89.20 -37.35 -78.83
C SER A 388 -90.05 -36.54 -79.82
N PHE A 389 -90.02 -35.21 -79.68
CA PHE A 389 -90.68 -34.29 -80.61
C PHE A 389 -90.03 -34.33 -81.99
N MET A 390 -88.69 -34.31 -82.08
CA MET A 390 -87.95 -34.47 -83.33
C MET A 390 -88.24 -35.82 -84.00
N THR A 391 -88.30 -36.92 -83.25
CA THR A 391 -88.67 -38.23 -83.79
C THR A 391 -90.09 -38.23 -84.35
N SER A 392 -91.02 -37.51 -83.70
CA SER A 392 -92.40 -37.35 -84.18
C SER A 392 -92.45 -36.54 -85.48
N VAL A 393 -91.66 -35.46 -85.60
CA VAL A 393 -91.51 -34.68 -86.84
C VAL A 393 -90.90 -35.52 -87.95
N ILE A 394 -89.84 -36.29 -87.68
CA ILE A 394 -89.20 -37.19 -88.66
C ILE A 394 -90.19 -38.26 -89.15
N ASN A 395 -90.97 -38.85 -88.25
CA ASN A 395 -91.99 -39.83 -88.60
C ASN A 395 -93.09 -39.20 -89.45
N PHE A 396 -93.58 -38.02 -89.08
CA PHE A 396 -94.55 -37.26 -89.87
C PHE A 396 -94.05 -37.00 -91.30
N VAL A 397 -92.81 -36.49 -91.45
CA VAL A 397 -92.18 -36.28 -92.76
C VAL A 397 -92.05 -37.58 -93.55
N SER A 398 -91.65 -38.66 -92.89
CA SER A 398 -91.44 -39.98 -93.52
C SER A 398 -92.76 -40.64 -93.95
N SER A 399 -93.86 -40.42 -93.23
CA SER A 399 -95.20 -40.86 -93.62
C SER A 399 -95.78 -40.01 -94.75
N SER A 400 -95.57 -38.70 -94.72
CA SER A 400 -96.07 -37.77 -95.73
C SER A 400 -95.34 -37.90 -97.07
N LEU A 401 -94.04 -38.25 -97.07
CA LEU A 401 -93.26 -38.57 -98.27
C LEU A 401 -93.69 -39.88 -98.97
N LYS A 402 -94.32 -40.81 -98.24
CA LYS A 402 -94.80 -42.08 -98.80
C LYS A 402 -96.23 -42.04 -99.33
N ALA A 403 -96.97 -40.96 -99.05
CA ALA A 403 -98.40 -40.85 -99.35
C ALA A 403 -98.74 -39.93 -100.54
N SER A 404 -97.77 -39.27 -101.20
CA SER A 404 -98.07 -38.24 -102.20
C SER A 404 -97.95 -38.74 -103.66
N GLU A 405 -99.05 -39.22 -104.24
CA GLU A 405 -99.22 -39.36 -105.71
C GLU A 405 -100.23 -38.35 -106.31
N GLY A 406 -100.75 -37.39 -105.53
CA GLY A 406 -101.63 -36.31 -106.02
C GLY A 406 -101.03 -34.91 -105.82
N GLU A 407 -101.15 -34.02 -106.81
CA GLU A 407 -100.62 -32.65 -106.77
C GLU A 407 -101.47 -31.66 -105.92
N GLU A 408 -102.72 -31.99 -105.57
CA GLU A 408 -103.61 -31.09 -104.81
C GLU A 408 -103.50 -31.21 -103.28
N ASP A 409 -102.86 -32.25 -102.75
CA ASP A 409 -102.73 -32.48 -101.28
C ASP A 409 -101.40 -31.99 -100.70
N LYS A 410 -100.55 -31.36 -101.53
CA LYS A 410 -99.19 -30.92 -101.14
C LYS A 410 -99.17 -29.61 -100.36
N LEU A 411 -100.20 -28.76 -100.45
CA LEU A 411 -100.23 -27.45 -99.79
C LEU A 411 -100.59 -27.56 -98.29
N GLY A 412 -101.57 -28.41 -97.94
CA GLY A 412 -101.96 -28.65 -96.55
C GLY A 412 -100.85 -29.34 -95.73
N LEU A 413 -100.13 -30.27 -96.37
CA LEU A 413 -98.93 -30.89 -95.78
C LEU A 413 -97.80 -29.89 -95.54
N LEU A 414 -97.69 -28.85 -96.38
CA LEU A 414 -96.67 -27.80 -96.24
C LEU A 414 -96.99 -26.85 -95.08
N GLU A 415 -98.26 -26.47 -94.91
CA GLU A 415 -98.69 -25.64 -93.76
C GLU A 415 -98.56 -26.38 -92.42
N GLU A 416 -98.91 -27.67 -92.39
CA GLU A 416 -98.75 -28.50 -91.20
C GLU A 416 -97.26 -28.74 -90.88
N PHE A 417 -96.42 -28.88 -91.90
CA PHE A 417 -94.96 -28.98 -91.73
C PHE A 417 -94.32 -27.67 -91.24
N VAL A 418 -94.76 -26.51 -91.75
CA VAL A 418 -94.30 -25.19 -91.27
C VAL A 418 -94.70 -24.99 -89.80
N SER A 419 -95.93 -25.35 -89.42
CA SER A 419 -96.39 -25.32 -88.02
C SER A 419 -95.54 -26.22 -87.11
N LEU A 420 -95.19 -27.43 -87.56
CA LEU A 420 -94.28 -28.33 -86.85
C LEU A 420 -92.86 -27.76 -86.73
N LEU A 421 -92.34 -27.09 -87.76
CA LEU A 421 -91.03 -26.43 -87.73
C LEU A 421 -91.00 -25.22 -86.79
N GLU A 422 -92.06 -24.41 -86.75
CA GLU A 422 -92.18 -23.30 -85.80
C GLU A 422 -92.27 -23.80 -84.36
N LYS A 423 -93.03 -24.86 -84.13
CA LYS A 423 -93.10 -25.54 -82.83
C LYS A 423 -91.74 -26.14 -82.44
N LEU A 424 -91.04 -26.79 -83.38
CA LEU A 424 -89.68 -27.31 -83.17
C LEU A 424 -88.70 -26.19 -82.81
N LYS A 425 -88.77 -25.06 -83.52
CA LYS A 425 -87.93 -23.89 -83.26
C LYS A 425 -88.20 -23.30 -81.88
N SER A 426 -89.47 -23.27 -81.45
CA SER A 426 -89.87 -22.85 -80.10
C SER A 426 -89.32 -23.80 -79.03
N GLU A 427 -89.49 -25.12 -79.22
CA GLU A 427 -88.96 -26.13 -78.30
C GLU A 427 -87.43 -26.12 -78.23
N MET A 428 -86.74 -25.98 -79.37
CA MET A 428 -85.29 -25.82 -79.41
C MET A 428 -84.81 -24.56 -78.69
N LYS A 429 -85.58 -23.46 -78.78
CA LYS A 429 -85.29 -22.21 -78.06
C LYS A 429 -85.46 -22.40 -76.55
N ASN A 430 -86.54 -23.06 -76.12
CA ASN A 430 -86.78 -23.36 -74.70
C ASN A 430 -85.67 -24.24 -74.12
N VAL A 431 -85.28 -25.31 -74.82
CA VAL A 431 -84.16 -26.17 -74.40
C VAL A 431 -82.83 -25.41 -74.37
N SER A 432 -82.58 -24.51 -75.33
CA SER A 432 -81.39 -23.65 -75.33
C SER A 432 -81.36 -22.68 -74.14
N GLU A 433 -82.52 -22.11 -73.78
CA GLU A 433 -82.67 -21.26 -72.59
C GLU A 433 -82.53 -22.06 -71.29
N ASP A 434 -83.01 -23.30 -71.24
CA ASP A 434 -82.82 -24.23 -70.12
C ASP A 434 -81.36 -24.63 -69.96
N ILE A 435 -80.67 -24.98 -71.04
CA ILE A 435 -79.22 -25.25 -71.02
C ILE A 435 -78.46 -24.04 -70.48
N ARG A 436 -78.78 -22.82 -70.94
CA ARG A 436 -78.15 -21.60 -70.41
C ARG A 436 -78.46 -21.36 -68.93
N ARG A 437 -79.69 -21.63 -68.48
CA ARG A 437 -80.07 -21.54 -67.06
C ARG A 437 -79.29 -22.54 -66.22
N VAL A 438 -79.17 -23.79 -66.66
CA VAL A 438 -78.39 -24.84 -66.00
C VAL A 438 -76.91 -24.48 -65.97
N GLU A 439 -76.33 -24.03 -67.08
CA GLU A 439 -74.93 -23.57 -67.10
C GLU A 439 -74.67 -22.47 -66.06
N LYS A 440 -75.60 -21.51 -65.95
CA LYS A 440 -75.49 -20.43 -64.96
C LYS A 440 -75.62 -20.95 -63.53
N ALA A 441 -76.58 -21.84 -63.28
CA ALA A 441 -76.80 -22.46 -61.96
C ALA A 441 -75.59 -23.33 -61.55
N VAL A 442 -75.09 -24.18 -62.44
CA VAL A 442 -73.89 -24.99 -62.23
C VAL A 442 -72.67 -24.11 -61.95
N ARG A 443 -72.47 -23.01 -62.69
CA ARG A 443 -71.38 -22.05 -62.39
C ARG A 443 -71.53 -21.43 -60.99
N LEU A 444 -72.75 -21.06 -60.57
CA LEU A 444 -72.98 -20.53 -59.23
C LEU A 444 -72.65 -21.56 -58.15
N VAL A 445 -73.09 -22.81 -58.32
CA VAL A 445 -72.79 -23.92 -57.41
C VAL A 445 -71.27 -24.19 -57.32
N ILE A 446 -70.56 -24.18 -58.44
CA ILE A 446 -69.10 -24.34 -58.48
C ILE A 446 -68.41 -23.19 -57.72
N ASN A 447 -68.81 -21.94 -57.97
CA ASN A 447 -68.23 -20.79 -57.28
C ASN A 447 -68.50 -20.83 -55.77
N GLU A 448 -69.68 -21.29 -55.36
CA GLU A 448 -70.05 -21.41 -53.95
C GLU A 448 -69.31 -22.57 -53.26
N ALA A 449 -69.15 -23.70 -53.96
CA ALA A 449 -68.30 -24.80 -53.51
C ALA A 449 -66.84 -24.36 -53.30
N GLN A 450 -66.30 -23.58 -54.24
CA GLN A 450 -64.95 -23.01 -54.11
C GLN A 450 -64.83 -22.07 -52.91
N LYS A 451 -65.81 -21.19 -52.69
CA LYS A 451 -65.84 -20.32 -51.50
C LYS A 451 -65.88 -21.12 -50.20
N LYS A 452 -66.76 -22.13 -50.11
CA LYS A 452 -66.86 -22.99 -48.92
C LYS A 452 -65.54 -23.73 -48.65
N TYR A 453 -64.90 -24.23 -49.71
CA TYR A 453 -63.60 -24.89 -49.60
C TYR A 453 -62.51 -23.93 -49.11
N GLN A 454 -62.42 -22.73 -49.68
CA GLN A 454 -61.45 -21.71 -49.24
C GLN A 454 -61.65 -21.32 -47.77
N VAL A 455 -62.90 -21.15 -47.31
CA VAL A 455 -63.18 -20.83 -45.91
C VAL A 455 -62.72 -21.95 -44.97
N ALA A 456 -63.01 -23.21 -45.32
CA ALA A 456 -62.56 -24.37 -44.53
C ALA A 456 -61.04 -24.49 -44.50
N GLU A 457 -60.38 -24.31 -45.66
CA GLU A 457 -58.92 -24.32 -45.78
C GLU A 457 -58.27 -23.23 -44.90
N GLN A 458 -58.79 -22.00 -44.94
CA GLN A 458 -58.31 -20.91 -44.11
C GLN A 458 -58.48 -21.18 -42.60
N GLN A 459 -59.59 -21.81 -42.19
CA GLN A 459 -59.80 -22.17 -40.78
C GLN A 459 -58.78 -23.22 -40.30
N ILE A 460 -58.50 -24.22 -41.13
CA ILE A 460 -57.50 -25.26 -40.87
C ILE A 460 -56.09 -24.67 -40.80
N GLU A 461 -55.72 -23.83 -41.77
CA GLU A 461 -54.42 -23.15 -41.80
C GLU A 461 -54.24 -22.25 -40.57
N LYS A 462 -55.29 -21.49 -40.18
CA LYS A 462 -55.26 -20.66 -38.98
C LYS A 462 -55.06 -21.49 -37.70
N LYS A 463 -55.66 -22.68 -37.62
CA LYS A 463 -55.48 -23.60 -36.49
C LYS A 463 -54.03 -24.10 -36.41
N ILE A 464 -53.46 -24.54 -37.53
CA ILE A 464 -52.05 -24.97 -37.62
C ILE A 464 -51.11 -23.82 -37.25
N LEU A 465 -51.32 -22.64 -37.82
CA LEU A 465 -50.51 -21.44 -37.54
C LEU A 465 -50.54 -21.06 -36.06
N ASN A 466 -51.71 -21.14 -35.42
CA ASN A 466 -51.82 -20.89 -33.98
C ASN A 466 -51.06 -21.92 -33.14
N MET A 467 -51.00 -23.19 -33.56
CA MET A 467 -50.18 -24.19 -32.87
C MET A 467 -48.69 -23.96 -33.09
N GLU A 468 -48.26 -23.59 -34.30
CA GLU A 468 -46.87 -23.21 -34.59
C GLU A 468 -46.42 -22.02 -33.73
N LYS A 469 -47.29 -21.01 -33.56
CA LYS A 469 -47.02 -19.89 -32.64
C LYS A 469 -46.75 -20.35 -31.21
N ARG A 470 -47.41 -21.42 -30.71
CA ARG A 470 -47.13 -21.96 -29.37
C ARG A 470 -45.71 -22.49 -29.23
N VAL A 471 -45.12 -23.05 -30.30
CA VAL A 471 -43.71 -23.48 -30.29
C VAL A 471 -42.80 -22.26 -30.16
N ASP A 472 -43.09 -21.19 -30.89
CA ASP A 472 -42.33 -19.95 -30.81
C ASP A 472 -42.50 -19.25 -29.44
N ASP A 473 -43.68 -19.36 -28.81
CA ASP A 473 -43.90 -18.89 -27.44
C ASP A 473 -43.02 -19.63 -26.43
N VAL A 474 -42.95 -20.97 -26.52
CA VAL A 474 -42.10 -21.79 -25.63
C VAL A 474 -40.61 -21.53 -25.87
N LYS A 475 -40.18 -21.31 -27.12
CA LYS A 475 -38.80 -20.89 -27.42
C LYS A 475 -38.47 -19.55 -26.79
N ARG A 476 -39.37 -18.56 -26.90
CA ARG A 476 -39.19 -17.25 -26.27
C ARG A 476 -39.10 -17.36 -24.75
N GLU A 477 -39.93 -18.22 -24.14
CA GLU A 477 -39.85 -18.50 -22.70
C GLU A 477 -38.49 -19.12 -22.30
N MET A 478 -38.00 -20.10 -23.07
CA MET A 478 -36.67 -20.69 -22.90
C MET A 478 -35.57 -19.62 -22.97
N GLU A 479 -35.59 -18.77 -23.99
CA GLU A 479 -34.62 -17.68 -24.17
C GLU A 479 -34.62 -16.70 -22.98
N VAL A 480 -35.80 -16.36 -22.45
CA VAL A 480 -35.94 -15.51 -21.26
C VAL A 480 -35.32 -16.17 -20.03
N GLN A 481 -35.57 -17.46 -19.80
CA GLN A 481 -35.00 -18.20 -18.67
C GLN A 481 -33.47 -18.33 -18.79
N LEU A 482 -32.95 -18.70 -19.95
CA LEU A 482 -31.50 -18.81 -20.21
C LEU A 482 -30.79 -17.45 -20.08
N SER A 483 -31.46 -16.37 -20.51
CA SER A 483 -30.96 -15.00 -20.35
C SER A 483 -30.91 -14.59 -18.87
N SER A 484 -31.88 -15.03 -18.07
CA SER A 484 -31.89 -14.75 -16.63
C SER A 484 -30.70 -15.40 -15.91
N ILE A 485 -30.38 -16.67 -16.22
CA ILE A 485 -29.21 -17.37 -15.68
C ILE A 485 -27.91 -16.69 -16.13
N SER A 486 -27.82 -16.35 -17.41
CA SER A 486 -26.65 -15.65 -17.96
C SER A 486 -26.42 -14.31 -17.26
N ARG A 487 -27.50 -13.57 -16.96
CA ARG A 487 -27.43 -12.32 -16.20
C ARG A 487 -26.98 -12.53 -14.76
N VAL A 488 -27.42 -13.61 -14.09
CA VAL A 488 -26.95 -13.98 -12.75
C VAL A 488 -25.46 -14.31 -12.77
N LYS A 489 -25.02 -15.12 -13.74
CA LYS A 489 -23.61 -15.48 -13.94
C LYS A 489 -22.72 -14.27 -14.17
N GLU A 490 -23.16 -13.32 -14.99
CA GLU A 490 -22.38 -12.10 -15.26
C GLU A 490 -22.28 -11.21 -14.02
N LYS A 491 -23.39 -10.98 -13.31
CA LYS A 491 -23.36 -10.25 -12.03
C LYS A 491 -22.47 -10.94 -10.99
N TYR A 492 -22.47 -12.27 -10.96
CA TYR A 492 -21.61 -13.04 -10.07
C TYR A 492 -20.12 -12.80 -10.39
N ARG A 493 -19.74 -12.85 -11.68
CA ARG A 493 -18.37 -12.55 -12.15
C ARG A 493 -17.93 -11.13 -11.83
N GLU A 494 -18.82 -10.15 -12.00
CA GLU A 494 -18.55 -8.75 -11.66
C GLU A 494 -18.24 -8.58 -10.17
N LYS A 495 -19.07 -9.16 -9.29
CA LYS A 495 -18.84 -9.14 -7.84
C LYS A 495 -17.56 -9.87 -7.44
N LEU A 496 -17.30 -11.01 -8.06
CA LEU A 496 -16.08 -11.79 -7.85
C LEU A 496 -14.83 -10.99 -8.22
N LYS A 497 -14.84 -10.28 -9.37
CA LYS A 497 -13.75 -9.36 -9.75
C LYS A 497 -13.51 -8.28 -8.70
N GLY A 498 -14.58 -7.75 -8.10
CA GLY A 498 -14.50 -6.80 -6.99
C GLY A 498 -13.80 -7.38 -5.75
N ILE A 499 -14.09 -8.64 -5.41
CA ILE A 499 -13.43 -9.35 -4.29
C ILE A 499 -11.96 -9.62 -4.59
N TYR A 500 -11.62 -10.11 -5.79
CA TYR A 500 -10.22 -10.33 -6.15
C TYR A 500 -9.40 -9.05 -6.13
N SER A 501 -9.92 -7.97 -6.70
CA SER A 501 -9.24 -6.67 -6.66
C SER A 501 -9.03 -6.18 -5.22
N TYR A 502 -9.99 -6.44 -4.33
CA TYR A 502 -9.85 -6.14 -2.91
C TYR A 502 -8.74 -6.97 -2.27
N LEU A 503 -8.77 -8.30 -2.41
CA LEU A 503 -7.76 -9.20 -1.84
C LEU A 503 -6.35 -8.93 -2.38
N GLU A 504 -6.22 -8.75 -3.69
CA GLU A 504 -4.94 -8.45 -4.35
C GLU A 504 -4.34 -7.13 -3.87
N LYS A 505 -5.17 -6.08 -3.71
CA LYS A 505 -4.72 -4.79 -3.17
C LYS A 505 -4.12 -4.97 -1.77
N HIS A 506 -4.80 -5.71 -0.91
CA HIS A 506 -4.33 -5.94 0.45
C HIS A 506 -3.09 -6.84 0.48
N LEU A 507 -3.04 -7.91 -0.33
CA LEU A 507 -1.87 -8.78 -0.43
C LEU A 507 -0.62 -8.00 -0.88
N LYS A 508 -0.74 -7.17 -1.92
CA LYS A 508 0.35 -6.28 -2.38
C LYS A 508 0.80 -5.30 -1.30
N SER A 509 -0.14 -4.76 -0.51
CA SER A 509 0.18 -3.91 0.63
C SER A 509 1.00 -4.67 1.67
N HIS A 510 0.61 -5.90 2.01
CA HIS A 510 1.36 -6.75 2.95
C HIS A 510 2.74 -7.12 2.43
N GLU A 511 2.88 -7.45 1.15
CA GLU A 511 4.18 -7.74 0.55
C GLU A 511 5.11 -6.53 0.59
N ALA A 512 4.58 -5.32 0.34
CA ALA A 512 5.32 -4.08 0.50
C ALA A 512 5.73 -3.84 1.97
N ASP A 513 4.82 -4.05 2.93
CA ASP A 513 5.11 -3.91 4.36
C ASP A 513 6.20 -4.91 4.81
N ILE A 514 6.14 -6.17 4.35
CA ILE A 514 7.17 -7.19 4.60
C ILE A 514 8.51 -6.76 4.01
N ALA A 515 8.52 -6.22 2.80
CA ALA A 515 9.73 -5.73 2.15
C ALA A 515 10.34 -4.55 2.92
N THR A 516 9.50 -3.59 3.35
CA THR A 516 9.92 -2.46 4.19
C THR A 516 10.50 -2.93 5.53
N LEU A 517 9.79 -3.79 6.26
CA LEU A 517 10.26 -4.36 7.52
C LEU A 517 11.57 -5.13 7.34
N THR A 518 11.66 -5.97 6.30
CA THR A 518 12.89 -6.71 6.00
C THR A 518 14.03 -5.78 5.61
N GLY A 519 13.74 -4.69 4.91
CA GLY A 519 14.69 -3.63 4.57
C GLY A 519 15.20 -2.82 5.77
N SER A 520 14.46 -2.82 6.89
CA SER A 520 14.94 -2.28 8.18
C SER A 520 15.97 -3.17 8.86
N MET A 521 16.19 -4.40 8.38
CA MET A 521 17.23 -5.29 8.88
C MET A 521 18.50 -5.21 8.02
N THR A 522 19.67 -5.34 8.65
CA THR A 522 20.98 -5.35 7.97
C THR A 522 21.77 -6.60 8.32
N LYS A 523 22.51 -7.18 7.37
CA LYS A 523 23.31 -8.41 7.56
C LYS A 523 24.81 -8.14 7.74
N THR A 524 25.19 -6.88 7.88
CA THR A 524 26.60 -6.49 7.89
C THR A 524 27.30 -6.79 9.22
N PHE A 525 26.54 -6.90 10.31
CA PHE A 525 27.09 -7.05 11.65
C PHE A 525 26.93 -8.48 12.16
N ASN A 526 27.94 -8.97 12.86
CA ASN A 526 27.94 -10.28 13.52
C ASN A 526 28.25 -10.10 15.01
N PHE A 527 27.29 -9.56 15.75
CA PHE A 527 27.36 -9.41 17.21
C PHE A 527 26.53 -10.51 17.88
N GLU A 528 27.01 -11.04 19.01
CA GLU A 528 26.27 -12.04 19.80
C GLU A 528 25.13 -11.41 20.62
N GLY A 529 25.26 -10.12 20.97
CA GLY A 529 24.29 -9.37 21.77
C GLY A 529 24.11 -7.94 21.24
N ALA A 530 23.23 -7.19 21.90
CA ALA A 530 23.03 -5.79 21.56
C ALA A 530 24.30 -4.97 21.85
N CYS A 531 24.74 -4.16 20.89
CA CYS A 531 25.96 -3.38 20.98
C CYS A 531 25.71 -1.91 20.65
N VAL A 532 26.30 -0.99 21.40
CA VAL A 532 26.24 0.44 21.08
C VAL A 532 27.36 0.80 20.10
N ILE A 533 26.99 1.33 18.94
CA ILE A 533 27.89 1.99 18.00
C ILE A 533 27.65 3.50 18.09
N TYR A 534 28.73 4.26 18.21
CA TYR A 534 28.67 5.70 18.16
C TYR A 534 28.95 6.24 16.76
N LEU A 535 28.06 7.10 16.26
CA LEU A 535 28.26 7.86 15.04
C LEU A 535 28.93 9.18 15.40
N VAL A 536 30.13 9.44 14.88
CA VAL A 536 30.83 10.71 15.11
C VAL A 536 30.17 11.81 14.28
N ALA A 537 29.77 12.88 14.93
CA ALA A 537 29.25 14.09 14.29
C ALA A 537 29.84 15.33 14.97
N TYR A 538 29.65 16.50 14.35
CA TYR A 538 29.88 17.78 15.02
C TYR A 538 28.57 18.50 15.22
N ILE A 539 28.50 19.33 16.24
CA ILE A 539 27.43 20.30 16.44
C ILE A 539 28.02 21.69 16.46
N ALA A 540 27.26 22.66 15.99
CA ALA A 540 27.67 24.05 15.96
C ALA A 540 26.52 24.95 16.38
N GLU A 541 26.84 26.01 17.14
CA GLU A 541 25.94 27.13 17.37
C GLU A 541 26.32 28.29 16.46
N LEU A 542 25.37 28.73 15.64
CA LEU A 542 25.46 29.91 14.81
C LEU A 542 24.71 31.05 15.46
N ASN A 543 25.22 32.28 15.38
CA ASN A 543 24.51 33.48 15.79
C ASN A 543 24.22 34.36 14.57
N GLU A 544 22.95 34.68 14.37
CA GLU A 544 22.48 35.59 13.33
C GLU A 544 21.62 36.69 13.96
N ASN A 545 22.17 37.90 14.08
CA ASN A 545 21.51 39.08 14.68
C ASN A 545 20.97 38.85 16.10
N GLY A 546 21.71 38.12 16.94
CA GLY A 546 21.31 37.82 18.31
C GLY A 546 20.44 36.56 18.44
N ASN A 547 20.00 35.97 17.34
CA ASN A 547 19.33 34.66 17.37
C ASN A 547 20.37 33.56 17.26
N THR A 548 20.43 32.69 18.26
CA THR A 548 21.26 31.49 18.20
C THR A 548 20.50 30.35 17.53
N GLN A 549 21.20 29.60 16.69
CA GLN A 549 20.69 28.39 16.07
C GLN A 549 21.73 27.30 16.18
N THR A 550 21.32 26.16 16.75
CA THR A 550 22.15 24.97 16.82
C THR A 550 21.90 24.06 15.63
N MET A 551 22.95 23.43 15.12
CA MET A 551 22.86 22.46 14.03
C MET A 551 23.86 21.32 14.19
N ILE A 552 23.57 20.21 13.53
CA ILE A 552 24.45 19.04 13.44
C ILE A 552 25.10 18.96 12.06
N ILE A 553 26.37 18.57 12.04
CA ILE A 553 27.20 18.29 10.89
C ILE A 553 27.47 16.78 10.93
N PRO A 554 26.80 15.99 10.07
CA PRO A 554 26.92 14.54 10.08
C PRO A 554 28.25 14.09 9.48
N PRO A 555 28.64 12.81 9.69
CA PRO A 555 29.84 12.26 9.08
C PRO A 555 29.76 12.20 7.56
N VAL A 556 30.93 12.13 6.93
CA VAL A 556 31.11 12.20 5.47
C VAL A 556 31.80 10.94 4.98
N ASN A 557 31.37 10.44 3.82
CA ASN A 557 31.98 9.30 3.17
C ASN A 557 32.51 9.69 1.77
N LEU A 558 33.84 9.70 1.62
CA LEU A 558 34.58 10.04 0.41
C LEU A 558 34.98 8.80 -0.44
N THR A 559 34.72 7.56 0.00
CA THR A 559 35.18 6.33 -0.71
C THR A 559 34.37 5.98 -1.95
N LYS A 560 33.16 6.52 -2.11
CA LYS A 560 32.42 6.34 -3.36
C LYS A 560 33.22 7.02 -4.46
N LYS A 561 33.87 6.23 -5.33
CA LYS A 561 34.49 6.70 -6.58
C LYS A 561 33.46 7.52 -7.35
N LEU A 562 33.55 8.83 -7.18
CA LEU A 562 32.75 9.82 -7.86
C LEU A 562 33.42 9.96 -9.23
N GLU A 563 32.95 9.18 -10.21
CA GLU A 563 33.48 9.15 -11.58
C GLU A 563 33.33 10.51 -12.32
N GLU A 564 32.67 11.48 -11.71
CA GLU A 564 32.59 12.86 -12.16
C GLU A 564 32.96 13.80 -11.02
N LYS A 565 33.50 14.98 -11.35
CA LYS A 565 33.91 16.07 -10.44
C LYS A 565 32.74 16.56 -9.57
N VAL A 566 32.32 15.73 -8.63
CA VAL A 566 31.29 16.06 -7.67
C VAL A 566 31.88 17.10 -6.74
N LYS A 567 31.29 18.28 -6.80
CA LYS A 567 31.59 19.37 -5.87
C LYS A 567 31.25 18.86 -4.47
N MET A 568 31.91 19.38 -3.44
CA MET A 568 31.56 19.14 -2.03
C MET A 568 30.06 19.39 -1.71
N ASP A 569 29.26 19.94 -2.64
CA ASP A 569 27.80 20.07 -2.56
C ASP A 569 27.05 18.73 -2.70
N ASP A 570 27.61 17.68 -3.34
CA ASP A 570 27.00 16.33 -3.37
C ASP A 570 27.74 15.28 -2.52
N VAL A 571 28.86 15.64 -1.89
CA VAL A 571 29.68 14.77 -1.03
C VAL A 571 28.99 14.41 0.29
N ALA A 572 28.16 15.32 0.81
CA ALA A 572 27.28 14.97 1.91
C ALA A 572 26.10 14.17 1.33
N SER A 573 26.04 12.87 1.63
CA SER A 573 24.92 12.06 1.18
C SER A 573 23.62 12.70 1.67
N ARG A 574 22.79 13.13 0.72
CA ARG A 574 21.57 13.93 1.00
C ARG A 574 20.65 13.26 2.02
N LEU A 575 20.73 11.93 2.12
CA LEU A 575 19.94 11.09 2.99
C LEU A 575 20.44 11.11 4.46
N MET A 576 21.73 10.89 4.76
CA MET A 576 22.27 10.99 6.14
C MET A 576 22.08 12.39 6.69
N MET A 577 22.34 13.39 5.85
CA MET A 577 22.09 14.80 6.16
C MET A 577 20.64 15.04 6.52
N SER A 578 19.68 14.33 5.90
CA SER A 578 18.26 14.49 6.22
C SER A 578 17.88 13.76 7.51
N PHE A 579 18.37 12.53 7.72
CA PHE A 579 18.04 11.72 8.90
C PHE A 579 18.56 12.36 10.19
N LEU A 580 19.89 12.52 10.30
CA LEU A 580 20.51 13.03 11.52
C LEU A 580 20.07 14.46 11.82
N LYS A 581 19.97 15.31 10.80
CA LYS A 581 19.49 16.67 10.98
C LYS A 581 18.05 16.69 11.47
N LYS A 582 17.15 15.90 10.86
CA LYS A 582 15.75 15.81 11.28
C LYS A 582 15.65 15.32 12.72
N ARG A 583 16.36 14.24 13.07
CA ARG A 583 16.40 13.68 14.43
C ARG A 583 16.97 14.67 15.45
N PHE A 584 18.05 15.34 15.10
CA PHE A 584 18.67 16.37 15.95
C PHE A 584 17.73 17.55 16.17
N GLU A 585 17.09 18.06 15.12
CA GLU A 585 16.12 19.16 15.19
C GLU A 585 14.85 18.76 15.96
N GLU A 586 14.41 17.51 15.86
CA GLU A 586 13.31 16.94 16.65
C GLU A 586 13.68 16.91 18.14
N HIS A 587 14.84 16.36 18.49
CA HIS A 587 15.32 16.29 19.87
C HIS A 587 15.66 17.63 20.49
N LEU A 588 16.15 18.60 19.70
CA LEU A 588 16.40 19.97 20.16
C LEU A 588 15.13 20.67 20.69
N ARG A 589 13.94 20.15 20.37
CA ARG A 589 12.67 20.65 20.95
C ARG A 589 12.45 20.12 22.37
N GLU A 590 13.09 19.02 22.73
CA GLU A 590 13.07 18.50 24.10
C GLU A 590 14.02 19.31 24.98
N ARG A 591 13.49 19.79 26.11
CA ARG A 591 14.21 20.71 26.99
C ARG A 591 15.53 20.12 27.50
N TRP A 592 15.51 18.87 27.97
CA TRP A 592 16.68 18.21 28.53
C TRP A 592 17.80 18.07 27.49
N PHE A 593 17.46 17.72 26.24
CA PHE A 593 18.44 17.57 25.16
C PHE A 593 18.99 18.91 24.72
N ALA A 594 18.15 19.95 24.62
CA ALA A 594 18.61 21.30 24.31
C ALA A 594 19.56 21.86 25.38
N GLU A 595 19.30 21.59 26.66
CA GLU A 595 20.18 21.96 27.77
C GLU A 595 21.51 21.19 27.69
N GLU A 596 21.47 19.88 27.43
CA GLU A 596 22.67 19.05 27.26
C GLU A 596 23.52 19.49 26.08
N VAL A 597 22.90 19.78 24.93
CA VAL A 597 23.59 20.28 23.74
C VAL A 597 24.27 21.63 23.99
N ARG A 598 23.60 22.55 24.71
CA ARG A 598 24.21 23.83 25.11
C ARG A 598 25.40 23.62 26.03
N ARG A 599 25.25 22.77 27.04
CA ARG A 599 26.33 22.40 27.97
C ARG A 599 27.54 21.87 27.21
N ILE A 600 27.34 20.92 26.29
CA ILE A 600 28.40 20.38 25.43
C ILE A 600 29.06 21.49 24.62
N LEU A 601 28.28 22.38 24.00
CA LEU A 601 28.82 23.48 23.19
C LEU A 601 29.61 24.52 24.01
N ASP A 602 29.28 24.70 25.29
CA ASP A 602 29.99 25.62 26.17
C ASP A 602 31.29 25.00 26.70
N GLU A 603 31.24 23.73 27.10
CA GLU A 603 32.36 23.03 27.74
C GLU A 603 33.35 22.43 26.73
N MET A 604 32.85 21.87 25.63
CA MET A 604 33.64 21.18 24.59
C MET A 604 33.83 22.04 23.34
N ASN A 605 33.81 23.37 23.51
CA ASN A 605 33.98 24.29 22.39
C ASN A 605 35.39 24.22 21.81
N LEU A 606 35.53 23.58 20.65
CA LEU A 606 36.79 23.43 19.94
C LEU A 606 37.42 24.80 19.61
N LEU A 607 36.61 25.86 19.42
CA LEU A 607 37.14 27.21 19.12
C LEU A 607 37.99 27.81 20.25
N LYS A 608 37.87 27.28 21.48
CA LYS A 608 38.71 27.68 22.62
C LYS A 608 40.11 27.08 22.55
N GLN A 609 40.32 26.00 21.78
CA GLN A 609 41.62 25.35 21.64
C GLN A 609 42.58 26.22 20.81
N ARG A 610 43.83 26.37 21.29
CA ARG A 610 44.86 27.19 20.62
C ARG A 610 45.37 26.55 19.32
N GLU A 611 45.38 25.23 19.26
CA GLU A 611 45.93 24.45 18.14
C GLU A 611 44.90 24.21 17.02
N LEU A 612 43.64 24.60 17.22
CA LEU A 612 42.58 24.32 16.25
C LEU A 612 42.83 24.98 14.89
N GLU A 613 43.25 26.25 14.87
CA GLU A 613 43.47 26.99 13.62
C GLU A 613 44.57 26.33 12.74
N PRO A 614 45.78 26.02 13.26
CA PRO A 614 46.77 25.24 12.52
C PRO A 614 46.25 23.90 12.02
N LYS A 615 45.56 23.12 12.87
CA LYS A 615 44.99 21.81 12.49
C LYS A 615 44.02 21.92 11.30
N ILE A 616 43.14 22.94 11.29
CA ILE A 616 42.22 23.14 10.17
C ILE A 616 42.98 23.49 8.89
N TYR A 617 44.01 24.34 8.97
CA TYR A 617 44.82 24.69 7.79
C TYR A 617 45.56 23.49 7.19
N ASP A 618 46.14 22.64 8.04
CA ASP A 618 46.85 21.44 7.61
C ASP A 618 45.88 20.45 6.94
N GLY A 619 44.69 20.26 7.52
CA GLY A 619 43.63 19.46 6.92
C GLY A 619 43.14 20.02 5.58
N LEU A 620 42.93 21.34 5.46
CA LEU A 620 42.53 22.00 4.22
C LEU A 620 43.61 21.86 3.14
N ASN A 621 44.89 21.94 3.51
CA ASN A 621 46.00 21.72 2.58
C ASN A 621 46.03 20.28 2.08
N SER A 622 45.81 19.30 2.98
CA SER A 622 45.71 17.89 2.61
C SER A 622 44.54 17.64 1.64
N LEU A 623 43.35 18.17 1.93
CA LEU A 623 42.19 18.08 1.02
C LEU A 623 42.46 18.72 -0.35
N LEU A 624 43.18 19.85 -0.38
CA LEU A 624 43.56 20.52 -1.62
C LEU A 624 44.57 19.70 -2.43
N GLN A 625 45.57 19.09 -1.77
CA GLN A 625 46.58 18.24 -2.39
C GLN A 625 45.96 16.96 -2.99
N ARG A 626 44.95 16.41 -2.31
CA ARG A 626 44.17 15.24 -2.77
C ARG A 626 43.05 15.60 -3.77
N GLU A 627 42.97 16.86 -4.19
CA GLU A 627 41.97 17.38 -5.14
C GLU A 627 40.50 17.24 -4.68
N PHE A 628 40.25 17.03 -3.38
CA PHE A 628 38.88 16.99 -2.82
C PHE A 628 38.22 18.37 -2.76
N ILE A 629 39.01 19.44 -2.71
CA ILE A 629 38.53 20.82 -2.76
C ILE A 629 39.30 21.66 -3.78
N THR A 630 38.65 22.69 -4.30
CA THR A 630 39.26 23.64 -5.23
C THR A 630 40.11 24.69 -4.51
N LYS A 631 41.09 25.29 -5.22
CA LYS A 631 41.83 26.47 -4.72
C LYS A 631 40.91 27.62 -4.29
N LYS A 632 39.74 27.75 -4.95
CA LYS A 632 38.73 28.75 -4.63
C LYS A 632 38.07 28.45 -3.28
N GLU A 633 37.66 27.21 -3.04
CA GLU A 633 37.10 26.77 -1.75
C GLU A 633 38.12 26.91 -0.62
N PHE A 634 39.37 26.50 -0.87
CA PHE A 634 40.47 26.70 0.09
C PHE A 634 40.66 28.18 0.45
N SER A 635 40.69 29.08 -0.54
CA SER A 635 40.85 30.52 -0.31
C SER A 635 39.66 31.12 0.44
N LEU A 636 38.44 30.68 0.13
CA LEU A 636 37.22 31.10 0.82
C LEU A 636 37.23 30.66 2.29
N MET A 637 37.60 29.41 2.56
CA MET A 637 37.72 28.91 3.94
C MET A 637 38.80 29.64 4.71
N LYS A 638 39.97 29.89 4.10
CA LYS A 638 41.05 30.67 4.71
C LYS A 638 40.56 32.06 5.15
N MET A 639 39.80 32.75 4.30
CA MET A 639 39.22 34.05 4.66
C MET A 639 38.21 33.93 5.82
N SER A 640 37.33 32.92 5.76
CA SER A 640 36.33 32.66 6.81
C SER A 640 36.97 32.31 8.16
N MET A 641 38.10 31.61 8.14
CA MET A 641 38.85 31.27 9.35
C MET A 641 39.55 32.46 9.96
N ILE A 642 40.11 33.34 9.12
CA ILE A 642 40.66 34.62 9.59
C ILE A 642 39.58 35.43 10.31
N GLU A 643 38.36 35.48 9.79
CA GLU A 643 37.23 36.14 10.48
C GLU A 643 36.89 35.44 11.81
N LEU A 644 36.74 34.11 11.79
CA LEU A 644 36.36 33.33 12.97
C LEU A 644 37.35 33.46 14.14
N PHE A 645 38.66 33.48 13.86
CA PHE A 645 39.68 33.53 14.91
C PHE A 645 40.12 34.97 15.28
N ARG A 646 39.84 35.98 14.43
CA ARG A 646 40.08 37.40 14.77
C ARG A 646 39.09 37.95 15.80
N GLU A 647 37.86 37.45 15.82
CA GLU A 647 36.79 37.93 16.70
C GLU A 647 36.82 37.31 18.12
N LYS A 648 37.88 36.61 18.51
CA LYS A 648 38.00 36.09 19.89
C LYS A 648 37.85 37.25 20.88
N PRO A 649 36.77 37.28 21.70
CA PRO A 649 36.71 38.22 22.80
C PRO A 649 37.92 37.93 23.69
N LYS A 650 38.73 38.97 23.93
CA LYS A 650 39.85 38.90 24.87
C LYS A 650 39.38 38.60 26.28
#